data_AF-A0A525VGH8-F1
#
_entry.id   AF-A0A525VGH8-F1
#
_cell.length_a   1.000
_cell.length_b   1.000
_cell.length_c   1.000
_cell.angle_alpha   90.00
_cell.angle_beta   90.00
_cell.angle_gamma   90.00
#
_symmetry.space_group_name_H-M   'P 1'
#
loop_
_entity.id
_entity.type
_entity.pdbx_description
1 polymer ?
#
loop_
_entity_poly.entity_id
_entity_poly.type
_entity_poly.pdbx_seq_one_letter_code
_entity_poly.pdbx_strand_id
1 'polypeptide(L)'
;MKKRILIYCQHVLGMGHLVRSLEIVRALTDWDVTFLNGGDLCPGMEFPPQTKIVNLPPIKSESDFKTIIAAEHGQDLDVVKRTRASRLQAEFARIQPDVFLIEMFPFGRKHFAFELVPVLEQIRLKKMPTAVVCSLRDILVNNKRNQAQHNERAITLMNRYFDLLLVHADPRFQTLDETFPQVRELRCEIRYTGFVSQEAPQQRLDVATHRSSDQPMILVSIGGGRVGYELVECALQASAQLRTHFPHRMMMLTGPYMPEEQFQALLTSAAMQKQVTISRYTPDFLSYLREASLSISMAGYNTCMNLLTTGTKALVMPFTGGGNTEQTIRAEKLAQLGVVGVLSESPLRPGYLAERMIQALRTPSSAHRLSLDHDGAKKTATCLEELAARKKPVSNHLVPGSFSLLNGKHRTAWQTELRGSLELIQAEGKEVRIFFRDDDIDEDEESLLRLLDLFLAHGAPLNLAIIPNLLSDATVRQLLMRELWIPESLGLIQHGWRHTNHEPAGRKCEFGISRSLADKFHDIARGKIRLEEAFGPRFYPAFTPPWNRCTQDTFGVLDELGFMVFSKDQGKESVEGHRFQEISTTLDLYRWKGGATLQPPDITTKTLISQLWELDTIGILLHHKVMDDTAFTFLDQLLKELRHCPQVRFHTLKTLSQQIEAAQAASQSYT
;
A
#
# COMPACT_ATOMS: atom_id res chain seq x y z
N MET A 1 -10.34 17.20 26.13
CA MET A 1 -10.77 16.74 24.80
C MET A 1 -10.43 15.27 24.68
N LYS A 2 -11.30 14.46 24.05
CA LYS A 2 -10.97 13.06 23.73
C LYS A 2 -9.75 13.02 22.81
N LYS A 3 -8.91 11.99 22.95
CA LYS A 3 -7.80 11.72 22.01
C LYS A 3 -8.39 11.32 20.66
N ARG A 4 -7.76 11.73 19.58
CA ARG A 4 -8.22 11.47 18.21
C ARG A 4 -7.40 10.35 17.59
N ILE A 5 -8.08 9.38 16.98
CA ILE A 5 -7.43 8.29 16.25
C ILE A 5 -8.00 8.18 14.84
N LEU A 6 -7.09 8.08 13.86
CA LEU A 6 -7.43 7.69 12.50
C LEU A 6 -6.99 6.23 12.32
N ILE A 7 -7.93 5.37 11.94
CA ILE A 7 -7.67 3.96 11.64
C ILE A 7 -7.81 3.75 10.14
N TYR A 8 -6.74 3.32 9.48
CA TYR A 8 -6.74 2.94 8.07
C TYR A 8 -6.87 1.42 7.94
N CYS A 9 -7.93 0.96 7.27
CA CYS A 9 -8.15 -0.45 6.99
C CYS A 9 -8.42 -0.68 5.50
N GLN A 10 -7.44 -1.29 4.81
CA GLN A 10 -7.62 -1.78 3.46
C GLN A 10 -7.94 -3.28 3.46
N HIS A 11 -9.13 -3.62 2.97
CA HIS A 11 -9.50 -4.99 2.65
C HIS A 11 -9.85 -5.10 1.17
N VAL A 12 -9.43 -6.20 0.54
CA VAL A 12 -9.44 -6.32 -0.93
C VAL A 12 -10.26 -7.53 -1.39
N LEU A 13 -10.36 -8.57 -0.54
CA LEU A 13 -11.02 -9.84 -0.90
C LEU A 13 -11.92 -10.40 0.21
N GLY A 14 -11.49 -10.33 1.48
CA GLY A 14 -12.23 -10.86 2.62
C GLY A 14 -12.43 -9.85 3.73
N MET A 15 -13.49 -10.04 4.52
CA MET A 15 -13.88 -9.18 5.65
C MET A 15 -13.00 -9.35 6.89
N GLY A 16 -12.02 -10.24 6.87
CA GLY A 16 -11.25 -10.62 8.06
C GLY A 16 -10.56 -9.46 8.76
N HIS A 17 -9.85 -8.63 7.99
CA HIS A 17 -9.21 -7.41 8.51
C HIS A 17 -10.23 -6.42 9.04
N LEU A 18 -11.30 -6.18 8.27
CA LEU A 18 -12.35 -5.24 8.65
C LEU A 18 -12.99 -5.62 9.98
N VAL A 19 -13.44 -6.88 10.13
CA VAL A 19 -14.03 -7.37 11.39
C VAL A 19 -13.08 -7.17 12.56
N ARG A 20 -11.80 -7.56 12.42
CA ARG A 20 -10.79 -7.37 13.48
C ARG A 20 -10.61 -5.90 13.84
N SER A 21 -10.45 -5.04 12.84
CA SER A 21 -10.29 -3.60 13.09
C SER A 21 -11.52 -3.00 13.75
N LEU A 22 -12.73 -3.47 13.45
CA LEU A 22 -13.95 -3.05 14.14
C LEU A 22 -14.01 -3.53 15.60
N GLU A 23 -13.50 -4.72 15.92
CA GLU A 23 -13.37 -5.13 17.33
C GLU A 23 -12.41 -4.21 18.10
N ILE A 24 -11.31 -3.77 17.49
CA ILE A 24 -10.42 -2.76 18.08
C ILE A 24 -11.18 -1.44 18.28
N VAL A 25 -11.95 -0.99 17.28
CA VAL A 25 -12.78 0.23 17.40
C VAL A 25 -13.76 0.13 18.57
N ARG A 26 -14.41 -1.01 18.79
CA ARG A 26 -15.34 -1.21 19.92
C ARG A 26 -14.66 -1.06 21.29
N ALA A 27 -13.38 -1.37 21.39
CA ALA A 27 -12.61 -1.18 22.62
C ALA A 27 -12.12 0.27 22.86
N LEU A 28 -12.26 1.17 21.87
CA LEU A 28 -11.78 2.55 21.94
C LEU A 28 -12.87 3.53 22.42
N THR A 29 -13.51 3.26 23.55
CA THR A 29 -14.67 4.02 24.06
C THR A 29 -14.37 5.49 24.39
N ASP A 30 -13.14 5.79 24.81
CA ASP A 30 -12.71 7.14 25.21
C ASP A 30 -11.99 7.94 24.10
N TRP A 31 -12.09 7.45 22.85
CA TRP A 31 -11.47 8.06 21.69
C TRP A 31 -12.50 8.73 20.77
N ASP A 32 -12.05 9.75 20.05
CA ASP A 32 -12.71 10.23 18.84
C ASP A 32 -12.15 9.44 17.66
N VAL A 33 -12.91 8.43 17.22
CA VAL A 33 -12.47 7.45 16.22
C VAL A 33 -12.98 7.84 14.84
N THR A 34 -12.05 8.08 13.92
CA THR A 34 -12.35 8.05 12.48
C THR A 34 -11.80 6.78 11.85
N PHE A 35 -12.68 5.99 11.25
CA PHE A 35 -12.34 4.77 10.53
C PHE A 35 -12.38 5.01 9.03
N LEU A 36 -11.22 4.89 8.39
CA LEU A 36 -11.07 5.02 6.96
C LEU A 36 -11.12 3.63 6.33
N ASN A 37 -12.23 3.37 5.63
CA ASN A 37 -12.50 2.12 4.94
C ASN A 37 -11.98 2.19 3.50
N GLY A 38 -11.02 1.33 3.17
CA GLY A 38 -10.39 1.27 1.86
C GLY A 38 -11.03 0.27 0.88
N GLY A 39 -11.92 -0.61 1.34
CA GLY A 39 -12.56 -1.66 0.53
C GLY A 39 -14.07 -1.48 0.38
N ASP A 40 -14.72 -2.45 -0.30
CA ASP A 40 -16.17 -2.43 -0.53
C ASP A 40 -16.99 -2.42 0.76
N LEU A 41 -18.06 -1.64 0.79
CA LEU A 41 -19.05 -1.76 1.85
C LEU A 41 -19.73 -3.13 1.79
N CYS A 42 -19.80 -3.79 2.94
CA CYS A 42 -20.44 -5.09 3.09
C CYS A 42 -21.90 -4.88 3.57
N PRO A 43 -22.92 -5.29 2.79
CA PRO A 43 -24.31 -5.17 3.21
C PRO A 43 -24.56 -5.89 4.55
N GLY A 44 -25.26 -5.22 5.47
CA GLY A 44 -25.57 -5.76 6.80
C GLY A 44 -24.43 -5.71 7.83
N MET A 45 -23.29 -5.10 7.48
CA MET A 45 -22.24 -4.82 8.46
C MET A 45 -22.53 -3.54 9.23
N GLU A 46 -22.59 -3.66 10.55
CA GLU A 46 -22.78 -2.52 11.45
C GLU A 46 -21.44 -2.00 11.95
N PHE A 47 -21.26 -0.68 11.83
CA PHE A 47 -20.13 0.03 12.41
C PHE A 47 -20.50 0.51 13.82
N PRO A 48 -19.56 0.55 14.78
CA PRO A 48 -19.86 1.01 16.14
C PRO A 48 -20.41 2.45 16.12
N PRO A 49 -21.52 2.77 16.84
CA PRO A 49 -22.30 4.00 16.65
C PRO A 49 -21.53 5.33 16.81
N GLN A 50 -20.43 5.33 17.56
CA GLN A 50 -19.62 6.52 17.84
C GLN A 50 -18.45 6.70 16.85
N THR A 51 -18.40 5.89 15.79
CA THR A 51 -17.29 5.89 14.82
C THR A 51 -17.64 6.75 13.62
N LYS A 52 -16.79 7.72 13.27
CA LYS A 52 -16.90 8.43 11.99
C LYS A 52 -16.33 7.56 10.87
N ILE A 53 -17.16 7.15 9.91
CA ILE A 53 -16.72 6.34 8.77
C ILE A 53 -16.39 7.22 7.57
N VAL A 54 -15.20 7.04 7.00
CA VAL A 54 -14.81 7.63 5.72
C VAL A 54 -14.55 6.50 4.73
N ASN A 55 -15.36 6.43 3.68
CA ASN A 55 -15.15 5.46 2.61
C ASN A 55 -14.26 6.06 1.51
N LEU A 56 -13.18 5.38 1.20
CA LEU A 56 -12.39 5.65 0.00
C LEU A 56 -13.03 4.92 -1.21
N PRO A 57 -12.88 5.45 -2.44
CA PRO A 57 -13.20 4.70 -3.65
C PRO A 57 -12.56 3.31 -3.61
N PRO A 58 -13.34 2.21 -3.71
CA PRO A 58 -12.82 0.88 -3.46
C PRO A 58 -11.87 0.41 -4.57
N ILE A 59 -10.78 -0.25 -4.16
CA ILE A 59 -9.86 -0.96 -5.05
C ILE A 59 -9.92 -2.45 -4.71
N LYS A 60 -10.11 -3.28 -5.74
CA LYS A 60 -10.17 -4.75 -5.64
C LYS A 60 -8.87 -5.37 -6.13
N SER A 61 -8.74 -6.67 -5.93
CA SER A 61 -7.70 -7.48 -6.56
C SER A 61 -8.36 -8.55 -7.39
N GLU A 62 -7.72 -8.90 -8.50
CA GLU A 62 -8.09 -10.07 -9.29
C GLU A 62 -7.90 -11.37 -8.50
N SER A 63 -8.34 -12.48 -9.07
CA SER A 63 -8.23 -13.81 -8.47
C SER A 63 -6.78 -14.25 -8.22
N ASP A 64 -5.79 -13.55 -8.80
CA ASP A 64 -4.36 -13.81 -8.66
C ASP A 64 -3.71 -13.18 -7.41
N PHE A 65 -4.45 -12.34 -6.66
CA PHE A 65 -4.01 -11.60 -5.47
C PHE A 65 -2.85 -10.61 -5.69
N LYS A 66 -2.44 -10.36 -6.95
CA LYS A 66 -1.28 -9.52 -7.29
C LYS A 66 -1.70 -8.28 -8.05
N THR A 67 -2.72 -8.40 -8.88
CA THR A 67 -3.19 -7.30 -9.73
C THR A 67 -4.30 -6.56 -8.99
N ILE A 68 -4.19 -5.23 -8.89
CA ILE A 68 -5.24 -4.37 -8.33
C ILE A 68 -6.01 -3.69 -9.45
N ILE A 69 -7.32 -3.57 -9.28
CA ILE A 69 -8.23 -2.97 -10.26
C ILE A 69 -9.18 -2.01 -9.56
N ALA A 70 -9.66 -1.00 -10.29
CA ALA A 70 -10.77 -0.18 -9.83
C ALA A 70 -12.00 -1.08 -9.61
N ALA A 71 -12.76 -0.82 -8.56
CA ALA A 71 -13.93 -1.65 -8.24
C ALA A 71 -15.09 -1.47 -9.23
N GLU A 72 -15.21 -0.29 -9.85
CA GLU A 72 -16.21 0.01 -10.87
C GLU A 72 -15.61 -0.18 -12.27
N HIS A 73 -16.36 -0.86 -13.14
CA HIS A 73 -15.92 -1.17 -14.50
C HIS A 73 -15.79 0.11 -15.33
N GLY A 74 -14.68 0.24 -16.06
CA GLY A 74 -14.40 1.42 -16.91
C GLY A 74 -13.77 2.61 -16.18
N GLN A 75 -13.54 2.54 -14.87
CA GLN A 75 -12.77 3.58 -14.16
C GLN A 75 -11.28 3.40 -14.35
N ASP A 76 -10.59 4.51 -14.62
CA ASP A 76 -9.13 4.59 -14.64
C ASP A 76 -8.58 4.43 -13.21
N LEU A 77 -7.76 3.40 -13.01
CA LEU A 77 -7.15 3.09 -11.73
C LEU A 77 -6.30 4.24 -11.20
N ASP A 78 -5.61 5.00 -12.04
CA ASP A 78 -4.74 6.09 -11.59
C ASP A 78 -5.54 7.33 -11.17
N VAL A 79 -6.71 7.55 -11.77
CA VAL A 79 -7.69 8.54 -11.26
C VAL A 79 -8.19 8.11 -9.88
N VAL A 80 -8.52 6.82 -9.70
CA VAL A 80 -8.97 6.28 -8.41
C VAL A 80 -7.87 6.43 -7.35
N LYS A 81 -6.63 6.01 -7.64
CA LYS A 81 -5.49 6.15 -6.72
C LYS A 81 -5.29 7.61 -6.29
N ARG A 82 -5.32 8.56 -7.22
CA ARG A 82 -5.14 9.99 -6.89
C ARG A 82 -6.28 10.52 -6.03
N THR A 83 -7.52 10.17 -6.35
CA THR A 83 -8.69 10.53 -5.54
C THR A 83 -8.56 10.01 -4.12
N ARG A 84 -8.12 8.76 -3.95
CA ARG A 84 -7.90 8.14 -2.65
C ARG A 84 -6.78 8.81 -1.85
N ALA A 85 -5.63 9.05 -2.48
CA ALA A 85 -4.49 9.72 -1.86
C ALA A 85 -4.87 11.13 -1.37
N SER A 86 -5.54 11.92 -2.22
CA SER A 86 -6.04 13.25 -1.86
C SER A 86 -7.04 13.21 -0.70
N ARG A 87 -7.97 12.24 -0.71
CA ARG A 87 -8.96 12.10 0.35
C ARG A 87 -8.33 11.68 1.69
N LEU A 88 -7.39 10.75 1.69
CA LEU A 88 -6.64 10.36 2.88
C LEU A 88 -5.85 11.55 3.45
N GLN A 89 -5.13 12.30 2.61
CA GLN A 89 -4.41 13.50 3.05
C GLN A 89 -5.35 14.57 3.62
N ALA A 90 -6.49 14.81 2.99
CA ALA A 90 -7.48 15.78 3.46
C ALA A 90 -8.08 15.39 4.82
N GLU A 91 -8.47 14.13 5.00
CA GLU A 91 -8.97 13.65 6.29
C GLU A 91 -7.91 13.67 7.37
N PHE A 92 -6.68 13.26 7.07
CA PHE A 92 -5.57 13.35 8.01
C PHE A 92 -5.34 14.79 8.47
N ALA A 93 -5.31 15.75 7.54
CA ALA A 93 -5.14 17.17 7.84
C ALA A 93 -6.31 17.76 8.64
N ARG A 94 -7.55 17.31 8.37
CA ARG A 94 -8.76 17.74 9.09
C ARG A 94 -8.79 17.19 10.52
N ILE A 95 -8.41 15.93 10.70
CA ILE A 95 -8.49 15.23 11.99
C ILE A 95 -7.33 15.63 12.89
N GLN A 96 -6.12 15.77 12.33
CA GLN A 96 -4.86 15.92 13.08
C GLN A 96 -4.77 14.88 14.21
N PRO A 97 -4.77 13.58 13.88
CA PRO A 97 -4.92 12.54 14.87
C PRO A 97 -3.71 12.49 15.83
N ASP A 98 -3.97 12.13 17.09
CA ASP A 98 -2.91 11.81 18.05
C ASP A 98 -2.28 10.45 17.72
N VAL A 99 -3.07 9.54 17.15
CA VAL A 99 -2.63 8.22 16.67
C VAL A 99 -3.13 7.94 15.24
N PHE A 100 -2.22 7.52 14.37
CA PHE A 100 -2.56 6.95 13.05
C PHE A 100 -2.26 5.45 13.05
N LEU A 101 -3.31 4.63 13.16
CA LEU A 101 -3.20 3.17 13.17
C LEU A 101 -3.45 2.62 11.77
N ILE A 102 -2.51 1.83 11.26
CA ILE A 102 -2.52 1.30 9.91
C ILE A 102 -2.53 -0.23 9.98
N GLU A 103 -3.57 -0.82 9.41
CA GLU A 103 -3.72 -2.28 9.36
C GLU A 103 -2.77 -2.87 8.31
N MET A 104 -1.94 -3.83 8.72
CA MET A 104 -1.09 -4.69 7.89
C MET A 104 0.07 -4.00 7.13
N PHE A 105 0.01 -2.73 6.80
CA PHE A 105 1.13 -2.01 6.15
C PHE A 105 2.20 -1.63 7.19
N PRO A 106 3.49 -1.88 6.95
CA PRO A 106 4.13 -2.22 5.66
C PRO A 106 4.35 -3.72 5.38
N PHE A 107 3.97 -4.61 6.30
CA PHE A 107 4.13 -6.06 6.14
C PHE A 107 3.20 -6.68 5.09
N GLY A 108 2.20 -5.93 4.64
CA GLY A 108 1.31 -6.23 3.52
C GLY A 108 0.81 -4.94 2.88
N ARG A 109 -0.14 -5.06 1.94
CA ARG A 109 -0.79 -3.90 1.28
C ARG A 109 0.19 -2.95 0.57
N LYS A 110 1.30 -3.49 0.04
CA LYS A 110 2.31 -2.70 -0.68
C LYS A 110 1.77 -1.82 -1.81
N HIS A 111 0.73 -2.27 -2.49
CA HIS A 111 0.11 -1.53 -3.59
C HIS A 111 -0.57 -0.24 -3.14
N PHE A 112 -0.72 -0.01 -1.83
CA PHE A 112 -1.31 1.18 -1.23
C PHE A 112 -0.26 2.13 -0.64
N ALA A 113 1.03 1.88 -0.89
CA ALA A 113 2.11 2.77 -0.49
C ALA A 113 1.97 4.18 -1.10
N PHE A 114 1.42 4.30 -2.32
CA PHE A 114 1.19 5.58 -3.00
C PHE A 114 0.30 6.55 -2.20
N GLU A 115 -0.60 6.07 -1.34
CA GLU A 115 -1.45 6.92 -0.50
C GLU A 115 -0.95 7.02 0.94
N LEU A 116 -0.35 5.94 1.47
CA LEU A 116 0.12 5.89 2.86
C LEU A 116 1.46 6.58 3.07
N VAL A 117 2.47 6.29 2.25
CA VAL A 117 3.83 6.82 2.40
C VAL A 117 3.86 8.35 2.38
N PRO A 118 3.12 9.05 1.49
CA PRO A 118 3.08 10.51 1.53
C PRO A 118 2.61 11.10 2.86
N VAL A 119 1.61 10.49 3.51
CA VAL A 119 1.14 10.92 4.84
C VAL A 119 2.17 10.62 5.92
N LEU A 120 2.78 9.43 5.89
CA LEU A 120 3.84 9.04 6.82
C LEU A 120 5.05 9.97 6.74
N GLU A 121 5.48 10.29 5.53
CA GLU A 121 6.57 11.22 5.27
C GLU A 121 6.20 12.62 5.77
N GLN A 122 4.99 13.10 5.50
CA GLN A 122 4.51 14.38 6.00
C GLN A 122 4.55 14.46 7.54
N ILE A 123 4.14 13.39 8.24
CA ILE A 123 4.21 13.32 9.71
C ILE A 123 5.64 13.54 10.20
N ARG A 124 6.61 12.87 9.56
CA ARG A 124 8.02 12.93 9.95
C ARG A 124 8.68 14.26 9.56
N LEU A 125 8.54 14.69 8.30
CA LEU A 125 9.09 15.96 7.81
C LEU A 125 8.57 17.16 8.61
N LYS A 126 7.27 17.19 8.93
CA LYS A 126 6.66 18.31 9.68
C LYS A 126 6.73 18.16 11.20
N LYS A 127 7.43 17.12 11.69
CA LYS A 127 7.56 16.79 13.12
C LYS A 127 6.21 16.82 13.84
N MET A 128 5.19 16.25 13.20
CA MET A 128 3.85 16.21 13.76
C MET A 128 3.83 15.32 15.02
N PRO A 129 3.05 15.67 16.06
CA PRO A 129 2.99 14.87 17.30
C PRO A 129 2.22 13.55 17.13
N THR A 130 1.78 13.21 15.92
CA THR A 130 1.04 11.98 15.62
C THR A 130 1.92 10.75 15.77
N ALA A 131 1.52 9.82 16.63
CA ALA A 131 2.13 8.51 16.72
C ALA A 131 1.61 7.59 15.61
N VAL A 132 2.50 6.85 14.95
CA VAL A 132 2.16 5.95 13.84
C VAL A 132 2.27 4.51 14.32
N VAL A 133 1.20 3.73 14.13
CA VAL A 133 1.08 2.37 14.67
C VAL A 133 0.79 1.38 13.56
N CYS A 134 1.52 0.27 13.52
CA CYS A 134 1.23 -0.86 12.65
C CYS A 134 0.45 -1.91 13.44
N SER A 135 -0.64 -2.42 12.87
CA SER A 135 -1.45 -3.51 13.42
C SER A 135 -1.27 -4.79 12.60
N LEU A 136 -0.79 -5.86 13.23
CA LEU A 136 -0.59 -7.18 12.62
C LEU A 136 -1.39 -8.27 13.32
N ARG A 137 -1.86 -9.22 12.51
CA ARG A 137 -2.36 -10.51 13.02
C ARG A 137 -1.21 -11.45 13.38
N ASP A 138 -1.60 -12.59 13.94
CA ASP A 138 -0.73 -13.67 14.41
C ASP A 138 0.31 -14.17 13.39
N ILE A 139 -0.09 -14.45 12.15
CA ILE A 139 0.77 -15.14 11.17
C ILE A 139 0.88 -14.30 9.90
N LEU A 140 2.12 -14.01 9.49
CA LEU A 140 2.41 -13.37 8.21
C LEU A 140 2.51 -14.41 7.08
N VAL A 141 1.97 -14.04 5.91
CA VAL A 141 2.04 -14.88 4.71
C VAL A 141 3.45 -14.78 4.11
N ASN A 142 4.06 -15.92 3.84
CA ASN A 142 5.40 -16.01 3.27
C ASN A 142 5.33 -16.23 1.75
N ASN A 143 5.78 -15.25 0.97
CA ASN A 143 5.87 -15.35 -0.48
C ASN A 143 7.29 -15.77 -0.89
N LYS A 144 7.46 -17.08 -1.13
CA LYS A 144 8.76 -17.73 -1.39
C LYS A 144 9.64 -17.08 -2.47
N ARG A 145 9.07 -16.38 -3.46
CA ARG A 145 9.87 -15.82 -4.58
C ARG A 145 10.57 -14.50 -4.25
N ASN A 146 10.01 -13.66 -3.38
CA ASN A 146 10.50 -12.30 -3.12
C ASN A 146 10.50 -11.93 -1.62
N GLN A 147 10.55 -12.92 -0.73
CA GLN A 147 10.40 -12.67 0.71
C GLN A 147 11.49 -11.76 1.29
N ALA A 148 12.75 -11.92 0.86
CA ALA A 148 13.86 -11.12 1.36
C ALA A 148 13.66 -9.62 1.09
N GLN A 149 13.37 -9.26 -0.17
CA GLN A 149 13.07 -7.89 -0.57
C GLN A 149 11.81 -7.34 0.11
N HIS A 150 10.79 -8.19 0.30
CA HIS A 150 9.59 -7.79 1.03
C HIS A 150 9.88 -7.47 2.51
N ASN A 151 10.69 -8.29 3.17
CA ASN A 151 11.09 -8.10 4.57
C ASN A 151 11.97 -6.86 4.72
N GLU A 152 12.98 -6.69 3.88
CA GLU A 152 13.85 -5.51 3.87
C GLU A 152 13.03 -4.23 3.75
N ARG A 153 12.07 -4.20 2.80
CA ARG A 153 11.18 -3.05 2.66
C ARG A 153 10.33 -2.81 3.92
N ALA A 154 9.75 -3.86 4.50
CA ALA A 154 8.94 -3.72 5.70
C ALA A 154 9.76 -3.16 6.87
N ILE A 155 11.00 -3.64 7.06
CA ILE A 155 11.93 -3.16 8.09
C ILE A 155 12.25 -1.69 7.87
N THR A 156 12.60 -1.30 6.64
CA THR A 156 12.95 0.08 6.34
C THR A 156 11.77 1.02 6.60
N LEU A 157 10.57 0.67 6.16
CA LEU A 157 9.37 1.47 6.40
C LEU A 157 9.00 1.52 7.89
N MET A 158 9.07 0.40 8.61
CA MET A 158 8.83 0.35 10.05
C MET A 158 9.79 1.25 10.81
N ASN A 159 11.09 1.10 10.54
CA ASN A 159 12.14 1.86 11.23
C ASN A 159 12.11 3.35 10.92
N ARG A 160 11.62 3.73 9.74
CA ARG A 160 11.51 5.12 9.29
C ARG A 160 10.24 5.80 9.80
N TYR A 161 9.11 5.10 9.79
CA TYR A 161 7.80 5.73 9.94
C TYR A 161 6.98 5.26 11.12
N PHE A 162 7.27 4.15 11.79
CA PHE A 162 6.38 3.59 12.81
C PHE A 162 6.97 3.70 14.20
N ASP A 163 6.13 4.10 15.16
CA ASP A 163 6.48 4.23 16.57
C ASP A 163 6.19 2.95 17.37
N LEU A 164 5.17 2.18 16.95
CA LEU A 164 4.71 0.97 17.63
C LEU A 164 4.23 -0.09 16.62
N LEU A 165 4.60 -1.34 16.87
CA LEU A 165 4.05 -2.52 16.23
C LEU A 165 3.18 -3.31 17.23
N LEU A 166 1.89 -3.44 16.92
CA LEU A 166 0.95 -4.29 17.65
C LEU A 166 0.83 -5.65 16.96
N VAL A 167 1.04 -6.72 17.73
CA VAL A 167 0.90 -8.11 17.27
C VAL A 167 -0.28 -8.76 17.99
N HIS A 168 -1.34 -9.05 17.24
CA HIS A 168 -2.58 -9.62 17.75
C HIS A 168 -2.51 -11.15 17.88
N ALA A 169 -1.61 -11.58 18.77
CA ALA A 169 -1.39 -12.97 19.15
C ALA A 169 -0.98 -13.08 20.63
N ASP A 170 -1.25 -14.26 21.20
CA ASP A 170 -0.60 -14.69 22.42
C ASP A 170 0.79 -15.27 22.08
N PRO A 171 1.89 -14.76 22.65
CA PRO A 171 3.24 -15.26 22.36
C PRO A 171 3.46 -16.71 22.79
N ARG A 172 2.61 -17.29 23.65
CA ARG A 172 2.63 -18.74 23.97
C ARG A 172 2.08 -19.60 22.83
N PHE A 173 1.36 -19.00 21.89
CA PHE A 173 0.82 -19.67 20.70
C PHE A 173 1.61 -19.33 19.44
N GLN A 174 1.89 -18.04 19.22
CA GLN A 174 2.54 -17.55 18.02
C GLN A 174 3.39 -16.32 18.33
N THR A 175 4.69 -16.43 18.05
CA THR A 175 5.62 -15.30 18.04
C THR A 175 5.83 -14.77 16.63
N LEU A 176 6.19 -13.49 16.49
CA LEU A 176 6.39 -12.84 15.21
C LEU A 176 7.61 -13.41 14.47
N ASP A 177 8.70 -13.75 15.17
CA ASP A 177 9.94 -14.29 14.59
C ASP A 177 9.77 -15.62 13.85
N GLU A 178 8.79 -16.44 14.25
CA GLU A 178 8.45 -17.68 13.55
C GLU A 178 7.97 -17.44 12.10
N THR A 179 7.42 -16.25 11.80
CA THR A 179 6.93 -15.89 10.46
C THR A 179 7.69 -14.71 9.85
N PHE A 180 8.49 -14.02 10.66
CA PHE A 180 9.33 -12.89 10.30
C PHE A 180 10.67 -12.94 11.05
N PRO A 181 11.63 -13.78 10.61
CA PRO A 181 12.88 -14.02 11.35
C PRO A 181 13.71 -12.75 11.63
N GLN A 182 13.57 -11.72 10.81
CA GLN A 182 14.25 -10.42 10.94
C GLN A 182 13.61 -9.47 11.97
N VAL A 183 12.76 -9.96 12.88
CA VAL A 183 12.09 -9.12 13.89
C VAL A 183 13.06 -8.25 14.70
N ARG A 184 14.29 -8.74 14.93
CA ARG A 184 15.34 -8.05 15.70
C ARG A 184 15.90 -6.81 14.99
N GLU A 185 15.63 -6.65 13.70
CA GLU A 185 16.02 -5.48 12.91
C GLU A 185 15.02 -4.32 13.05
N LEU A 186 13.85 -4.57 13.64
CA LEU A 186 12.85 -3.55 13.93
C LEU A 186 13.27 -2.73 15.16
N ARG A 187 13.24 -1.40 15.02
CA ARG A 187 13.63 -0.43 16.05
C ARG A 187 12.47 0.07 16.90
N CYS A 188 11.25 -0.01 16.38
CA CYS A 188 10.05 0.40 17.10
C CYS A 188 9.73 -0.55 18.25
N GLU A 189 8.95 -0.08 19.23
CA GLU A 189 8.40 -0.94 20.27
C GLU A 189 7.49 -2.01 19.64
N ILE A 190 7.58 -3.26 20.10
CA ILE A 190 6.71 -4.36 19.65
C ILE A 190 5.90 -4.84 20.86
N ARG A 191 4.57 -4.89 20.72
CA ARG A 191 3.68 -5.35 21.79
C ARG A 191 2.73 -6.43 21.31
N TYR A 192 2.73 -7.55 22.01
CA TYR A 192 1.72 -8.58 21.86
C TYR A 192 0.48 -8.18 22.66
N THR A 193 -0.66 -8.15 22.00
CA THR A 193 -1.92 -7.76 22.64
C THR A 193 -2.77 -8.95 23.06
N GLY A 194 -2.40 -10.18 22.67
CA GLY A 194 -3.34 -11.29 22.62
C GLY A 194 -4.21 -11.22 21.36
N PHE A 195 -5.04 -12.23 21.16
CA PHE A 195 -5.91 -12.34 20.00
C PHE A 195 -7.06 -11.33 20.07
N VAL A 196 -7.33 -10.66 18.96
CA VAL A 196 -8.51 -9.83 18.81
C VAL A 196 -9.66 -10.75 18.39
N SER A 197 -10.55 -11.04 19.32
CA SER A 197 -11.76 -11.85 19.10
C SER A 197 -13.01 -11.02 19.40
N GLN A 198 -14.14 -11.49 18.88
CA GLN A 198 -15.44 -10.90 19.20
C GLN A 198 -15.87 -11.41 20.58
N GLU A 199 -16.49 -10.55 21.39
CA GLU A 199 -17.03 -10.98 22.68
C GLU A 199 -18.22 -11.92 22.48
N ALA A 200 -18.26 -13.00 23.26
CA ALA A 200 -19.40 -13.90 23.25
C ALA A 200 -20.64 -13.17 23.81
N PRO A 201 -21.81 -13.28 23.16
CA PRO A 201 -23.03 -12.68 23.69
C PRO A 201 -23.34 -13.24 25.10
N GLN A 202 -23.67 -12.34 26.03
CA GLN A 202 -23.93 -12.67 27.43
C GLN A 202 -25.16 -13.57 27.62
N GLN A 203 -26.14 -13.46 26.72
CA GLN A 203 -27.32 -14.32 26.69
C GLN A 203 -27.22 -15.28 25.52
N ARG A 204 -27.46 -16.59 25.76
CA ARG A 204 -27.71 -17.53 24.68
C ARG A 204 -28.97 -17.03 23.96
N LEU A 205 -28.92 -16.87 22.63
CA LEU A 205 -30.09 -16.54 21.83
C LEU A 205 -31.32 -17.28 22.35
N ASP A 206 -32.38 -16.57 22.68
CA ASP A 206 -33.72 -17.14 22.65
C ASP A 206 -34.07 -17.37 21.18
N VAL A 207 -33.43 -18.36 20.55
CA VAL A 207 -34.00 -19.05 19.39
C VAL A 207 -35.20 -19.85 19.92
N ALA A 208 -36.20 -19.14 20.41
CA ALA A 208 -37.39 -19.66 21.08
C ALA A 208 -38.31 -20.42 20.10
N THR A 209 -37.91 -20.60 18.84
CA THR A 209 -38.55 -21.50 17.89
C THR A 209 -37.80 -22.83 17.68
N HIS A 210 -36.61 -23.03 18.26
CA HIS A 210 -35.83 -24.26 18.03
C HIS A 210 -35.16 -24.90 19.26
N ARG A 211 -35.36 -24.36 20.47
CA ARG A 211 -34.90 -24.97 21.74
C ARG A 211 -35.64 -26.26 22.16
N SER A 212 -36.50 -26.83 21.31
CA SER A 212 -37.29 -28.02 21.63
C SER A 212 -36.78 -29.32 21.01
N SER A 213 -35.47 -29.43 20.70
CA SER A 213 -34.92 -30.63 20.09
C SER A 213 -33.71 -31.12 20.88
N ASP A 214 -33.75 -32.36 21.38
CA ASP A 214 -32.62 -33.09 21.98
C ASP A 214 -31.49 -33.38 20.97
N GLN A 215 -31.61 -32.90 19.73
CA GLN A 215 -30.66 -33.20 18.65
C GLN A 215 -29.49 -32.22 18.64
N PRO A 216 -28.24 -32.70 18.47
CA PRO A 216 -27.08 -31.83 18.31
C PRO A 216 -27.21 -30.92 17.09
N MET A 217 -26.81 -29.66 17.26
CA MET A 217 -26.73 -28.69 16.16
C MET A 217 -25.32 -28.66 15.59
N ILE A 218 -25.19 -28.80 14.27
CA ILE A 218 -23.94 -28.74 13.52
C ILE A 218 -23.92 -27.45 12.70
N LEU A 219 -22.88 -26.63 12.90
CA LEU A 219 -22.71 -25.38 12.18
C LEU A 219 -21.61 -25.53 11.12
N VAL A 220 -21.97 -25.42 9.84
CA VAL A 220 -21.02 -25.42 8.72
C VAL A 220 -20.82 -23.98 8.23
N SER A 221 -19.58 -23.51 8.07
CA SER A 221 -19.33 -22.16 7.56
C SER A 221 -18.05 -22.00 6.74
N ILE A 222 -18.13 -21.23 5.65
CA ILE A 222 -16.98 -20.96 4.74
C ILE A 222 -16.55 -19.49 4.73
N GLY A 223 -16.90 -18.76 5.80
CA GLY A 223 -16.53 -17.36 5.98
C GLY A 223 -17.14 -16.46 4.91
N GLY A 224 -16.28 -15.77 4.13
CA GLY A 224 -16.75 -14.84 3.10
C GLY A 224 -17.43 -15.49 1.89
N GLY A 225 -17.26 -16.80 1.69
CA GLY A 225 -17.92 -17.50 0.59
C GLY A 225 -17.28 -17.30 -0.78
N ARG A 226 -16.00 -16.92 -0.85
CA ARG A 226 -15.24 -16.88 -2.13
C ARG A 226 -14.49 -18.17 -2.45
N VAL A 227 -14.30 -19.00 -1.42
CA VAL A 227 -13.59 -20.29 -1.44
C VAL A 227 -14.24 -21.22 -0.42
N GLY A 228 -13.95 -22.52 -0.49
CA GLY A 228 -14.47 -23.51 0.46
C GLY A 228 -15.77 -24.20 0.02
N TYR A 229 -16.18 -24.04 -1.24
CA TYR A 229 -17.40 -24.67 -1.78
C TYR A 229 -17.41 -26.19 -1.60
N GLU A 230 -16.25 -26.82 -1.82
CA GLU A 230 -16.03 -28.24 -1.56
C GLU A 230 -16.37 -28.67 -0.11
N LEU A 231 -16.19 -27.79 0.88
CA LEU A 231 -16.53 -28.09 2.28
C LEU A 231 -18.04 -28.14 2.49
N VAL A 232 -18.79 -27.16 1.96
CA VAL A 232 -20.24 -27.11 2.14
C VAL A 232 -20.94 -28.21 1.35
N GLU A 233 -20.51 -28.47 0.12
CA GLU A 233 -21.04 -29.57 -0.70
C GLU A 233 -20.79 -30.93 -0.04
N CYS A 234 -19.56 -31.15 0.43
CA CYS A 234 -19.19 -32.38 1.13
C CYS A 234 -19.94 -32.52 2.46
N ALA A 235 -20.12 -31.44 3.23
CA ALA A 235 -20.89 -31.46 4.48
C ALA A 235 -22.37 -31.79 4.25
N LEU A 236 -22.98 -31.29 3.17
CA LEU A 236 -24.35 -31.62 2.79
C LEU A 236 -24.51 -33.11 2.46
N GLN A 237 -23.54 -33.70 1.76
CA GLN A 237 -23.53 -35.13 1.43
C GLN A 237 -23.24 -35.99 2.67
N ALA A 238 -22.32 -35.54 3.54
CA ALA A 238 -21.99 -36.19 4.81
C ALA A 238 -23.17 -36.17 5.79
N SER A 239 -23.99 -35.11 5.80
CA SER A 239 -25.22 -35.01 6.58
C SER A 239 -26.18 -36.17 6.30
N ALA A 240 -26.36 -36.52 5.03
CA ALA A 240 -27.23 -37.62 4.62
C ALA A 240 -26.75 -38.97 5.18
N GLN A 241 -25.43 -39.18 5.27
CA GLN A 241 -24.82 -40.36 5.86
C GLN A 241 -24.87 -40.32 7.39
N LEU A 242 -24.56 -39.18 8.01
CA LEU A 242 -24.58 -39.01 9.46
C LEU A 242 -25.97 -39.29 10.06
N ARG A 243 -27.04 -38.96 9.32
CA ARG A 243 -28.43 -39.17 9.74
C ARG A 243 -28.77 -40.63 10.05
N THR A 244 -28.07 -41.60 9.46
CA THR A 244 -28.27 -43.03 9.78
C THR A 244 -27.71 -43.41 11.16
N HIS A 245 -26.83 -42.56 11.72
CA HIS A 245 -26.20 -42.78 13.02
C HIS A 245 -26.75 -41.86 14.12
N PHE A 246 -27.00 -40.59 13.81
CA PHE A 246 -27.47 -39.59 14.78
C PHE A 246 -28.49 -38.62 14.15
N PRO A 247 -29.69 -38.44 14.75
CA PRO A 247 -30.55 -37.33 14.40
C PRO A 247 -29.85 -36.03 14.81
N HIS A 248 -29.80 -35.05 13.90
CA HIS A 248 -29.09 -33.79 14.12
C HIS A 248 -29.78 -32.67 13.35
N ARG A 249 -29.48 -31.43 13.71
CA ARG A 249 -29.81 -30.22 12.92
C ARG A 249 -28.53 -29.69 12.30
N MET A 250 -28.57 -29.21 11.06
CA MET A 250 -27.41 -28.62 10.40
C MET A 250 -27.74 -27.22 9.87
N MET A 251 -26.99 -26.22 10.32
CA MET A 251 -27.03 -24.86 9.81
C MET A 251 -25.79 -24.61 8.94
N MET A 252 -25.97 -24.23 7.68
CA MET A 252 -24.90 -23.98 6.73
C MET A 252 -24.86 -22.50 6.34
N LEU A 253 -23.70 -21.88 6.54
CA LEU A 253 -23.43 -20.47 6.23
C LEU A 253 -22.43 -20.36 5.07
N THR A 254 -22.93 -19.98 3.90
CA THR A 254 -22.14 -19.98 2.66
C THR A 254 -21.33 -18.70 2.41
N GLY A 255 -21.60 -17.63 3.14
CA GLY A 255 -20.96 -16.33 2.96
C GLY A 255 -21.65 -15.44 1.92
N PRO A 256 -21.50 -14.11 2.03
CA PRO A 256 -22.17 -13.15 1.15
C PRO A 256 -21.64 -13.15 -0.29
N TYR A 257 -20.44 -13.70 -0.55
CA TYR A 257 -19.80 -13.65 -1.86
C TYR A 257 -19.87 -14.94 -2.66
N MET A 258 -20.59 -15.97 -2.18
CA MET A 258 -20.80 -17.20 -2.96
C MET A 258 -21.62 -16.87 -4.22
N PRO A 259 -21.16 -17.26 -5.42
CA PRO A 259 -21.90 -17.05 -6.67
C PRO A 259 -23.35 -17.56 -6.59
N GLU A 260 -24.28 -16.83 -7.20
CA GLU A 260 -25.72 -17.17 -7.14
C GLU A 260 -26.01 -18.57 -7.69
N GLU A 261 -25.40 -18.93 -8.82
CA GLU A 261 -25.52 -20.25 -9.42
C GLU A 261 -25.13 -21.38 -8.46
N GLN A 262 -23.99 -21.24 -7.77
CA GLN A 262 -23.52 -22.23 -6.80
C GLN A 262 -24.44 -22.32 -5.59
N PHE A 263 -24.95 -21.19 -5.11
CA PHE A 263 -25.88 -21.17 -3.99
C PHE A 263 -27.21 -21.86 -4.32
N GLN A 264 -27.76 -21.62 -5.51
CA GLN A 264 -28.99 -22.27 -5.97
C GLN A 264 -28.80 -23.78 -6.20
N ALA A 265 -27.65 -24.20 -6.72
CA ALA A 265 -27.30 -25.62 -6.84
C ALA A 265 -27.24 -26.32 -5.47
N LEU A 266 -26.68 -25.65 -4.46
CA LEU A 266 -26.63 -26.16 -3.08
C LEU A 266 -28.03 -26.27 -2.45
N LEU A 267 -28.89 -25.26 -2.63
CA LEU A 267 -30.29 -25.31 -2.18
C LEU A 267 -31.07 -26.46 -2.82
N THR A 268 -30.91 -26.64 -4.13
CA THR A 268 -31.55 -27.73 -4.87
C THR A 268 -31.12 -29.09 -4.34
N SER A 269 -29.82 -29.26 -4.08
CA SER A 269 -29.25 -30.49 -3.51
C SER A 269 -29.74 -30.78 -2.09
N ALA A 270 -30.11 -29.73 -1.33
CA ALA A 270 -30.59 -29.84 0.04
C ALA A 270 -32.11 -30.00 0.16
N ALA A 271 -32.88 -29.90 -0.93
CA ALA A 271 -34.35 -29.83 -0.90
C ALA A 271 -35.03 -31.00 -0.16
N MET A 272 -34.45 -32.19 -0.21
CA MET A 272 -34.98 -33.39 0.47
C MET A 272 -34.43 -33.61 1.89
N GLN A 273 -33.51 -32.76 2.35
CA GLN A 273 -32.83 -32.87 3.65
C GLN A 273 -33.43 -31.89 4.66
N LYS A 274 -34.59 -32.25 5.24
CA LYS A 274 -35.33 -31.40 6.21
C LYS A 274 -34.52 -30.97 7.44
N GLN A 275 -33.43 -31.66 7.76
CA GLN A 275 -32.56 -31.33 8.86
C GLN A 275 -31.53 -30.23 8.56
N VAL A 276 -31.38 -29.84 7.28
CA VAL A 276 -30.42 -28.85 6.81
C VAL A 276 -31.10 -27.51 6.55
N THR A 277 -30.55 -26.44 7.09
CA THR A 277 -30.91 -25.06 6.80
C THR A 277 -29.71 -24.35 6.19
N ILE A 278 -29.91 -23.65 5.09
CA ILE A 278 -28.84 -22.95 4.37
C ILE A 278 -29.15 -21.46 4.37
N SER A 279 -28.18 -20.66 4.77
CA SER A 279 -28.21 -19.20 4.67
C SER A 279 -26.88 -18.67 4.16
N ARG A 280 -26.90 -17.48 3.56
CA ARG A 280 -25.67 -16.80 3.13
C ARG A 280 -24.93 -16.19 4.31
N TYR A 281 -25.65 -15.54 5.22
CA TYR A 281 -25.04 -14.71 6.25
C TYR A 281 -25.92 -14.61 7.49
N THR A 282 -25.29 -14.35 8.64
CA THR A 282 -25.95 -13.99 9.89
C THR A 282 -25.07 -13.01 10.66
N PRO A 283 -25.65 -11.95 11.26
CA PRO A 283 -24.93 -11.08 12.19
C PRO A 283 -24.61 -11.79 13.53
N ASP A 284 -25.34 -12.86 13.87
CA ASP A 284 -25.28 -13.55 15.16
C ASP A 284 -24.40 -14.81 15.14
N PHE A 285 -23.34 -14.81 14.32
CA PHE A 285 -22.50 -16.01 14.09
C PHE A 285 -21.98 -16.64 15.38
N LEU A 286 -21.51 -15.84 16.36
CA LEU A 286 -21.02 -16.35 17.64
C LEU A 286 -22.09 -17.07 18.45
N SER A 287 -23.33 -16.61 18.38
CA SER A 287 -24.45 -17.25 19.07
C SER A 287 -24.74 -18.63 18.51
N TYR A 288 -24.76 -18.77 17.19
CA TYR A 288 -24.85 -20.08 16.52
C TYR A 288 -23.66 -20.96 16.90
N LEU A 289 -22.45 -20.41 16.89
CA LEU A 289 -21.25 -21.17 17.24
C LEU A 289 -21.32 -21.71 18.67
N ARG A 290 -21.82 -20.91 19.62
CA ARG A 290 -22.01 -21.30 21.03
C ARG A 290 -23.13 -22.33 21.24
N GLU A 291 -24.17 -22.34 20.40
CA GLU A 291 -25.21 -23.38 20.41
C GLU A 291 -24.72 -24.69 19.77
N ALA A 292 -23.80 -24.60 18.82
CA ALA A 292 -23.35 -25.75 18.05
C ALA A 292 -22.67 -26.81 18.93
N SER A 293 -23.09 -28.06 18.75
CA SER A 293 -22.40 -29.24 19.30
C SER A 293 -21.13 -29.57 18.51
N LEU A 294 -21.08 -29.16 17.23
CA LEU A 294 -19.94 -29.30 16.34
C LEU A 294 -19.92 -28.16 15.31
N SER A 295 -18.78 -27.52 15.13
CA SER A 295 -18.51 -26.60 14.03
C SER A 295 -17.68 -27.27 12.94
N ILE A 296 -18.01 -27.03 11.69
CA ILE A 296 -17.24 -27.43 10.51
C ILE A 296 -16.93 -26.16 9.74
N SER A 297 -15.67 -25.80 9.58
CA SER A 297 -15.36 -24.47 9.01
C SER A 297 -14.01 -24.36 8.33
N MET A 298 -13.82 -23.28 7.59
CA MET A 298 -12.50 -22.89 7.11
C MET A 298 -11.63 -22.37 8.27
N ALA A 299 -10.32 -22.64 8.26
CA ALA A 299 -9.40 -22.25 9.34
C ALA A 299 -8.91 -20.78 9.28
N GLY A 300 -9.81 -19.84 8.98
CA GLY A 300 -9.51 -18.41 8.98
C GLY A 300 -9.32 -17.85 10.40
N TYR A 301 -8.56 -16.75 10.54
CA TYR A 301 -8.25 -16.12 11.84
C TYR A 301 -9.50 -15.91 12.72
N ASN A 302 -10.50 -15.15 12.23
CA ASN A 302 -11.69 -14.83 13.03
C ASN A 302 -12.45 -16.09 13.46
N THR A 303 -12.60 -17.07 12.57
CA THR A 303 -13.28 -18.33 12.87
C THR A 303 -12.55 -19.11 13.97
N CYS A 304 -11.23 -19.26 13.84
CA CYS A 304 -10.41 -19.92 14.85
C CYS A 304 -10.47 -19.20 16.21
N MET A 305 -10.45 -17.86 16.21
CA MET A 305 -10.56 -17.10 17.44
C MET A 305 -11.94 -17.23 18.08
N ASN A 306 -13.01 -17.21 17.27
CA ASN A 306 -14.36 -17.43 17.75
C ASN A 306 -14.53 -18.84 18.34
N LEU A 307 -13.89 -19.86 17.77
CA LEU A 307 -13.87 -21.22 18.32
C LEU A 307 -13.20 -21.30 19.69
N LEU A 308 -12.09 -20.57 19.88
CA LEU A 308 -11.45 -20.44 21.18
C LEU A 308 -12.37 -19.72 22.18
N THR A 309 -12.99 -18.61 21.77
CA THR A 309 -13.91 -17.85 22.62
C THR A 309 -15.14 -18.67 23.06
N THR A 310 -15.74 -19.46 22.16
CA THR A 310 -16.95 -20.24 22.48
C THR A 310 -16.67 -21.60 23.10
N GLY A 311 -15.46 -22.13 22.93
CA GLY A 311 -15.10 -23.50 23.34
C GLY A 311 -15.83 -24.58 22.52
N THR A 312 -16.32 -24.23 21.34
CA THR A 312 -17.10 -25.12 20.47
C THR A 312 -16.18 -26.16 19.85
N LYS A 313 -16.57 -27.45 19.92
CA LYS A 313 -15.84 -28.52 19.22
C LYS A 313 -15.83 -28.23 17.73
N ALA A 314 -14.68 -28.38 17.07
CA ALA A 314 -14.57 -28.03 15.67
C ALA A 314 -13.74 -28.98 14.83
N LEU A 315 -14.14 -29.11 13.58
CA LEU A 315 -13.35 -29.64 12.47
C LEU A 315 -13.07 -28.49 11.50
N VAL A 316 -11.81 -28.29 11.15
CA VAL A 316 -11.40 -27.18 10.27
C VAL A 316 -10.70 -27.68 9.02
N MET A 317 -11.00 -27.04 7.89
CA MET A 317 -10.34 -27.26 6.61
C MET A 317 -9.52 -26.01 6.25
N PRO A 318 -8.18 -26.04 6.38
CA PRO A 318 -7.35 -24.90 6.01
C PRO A 318 -7.34 -24.70 4.50
N PHE A 319 -7.54 -23.46 4.06
CA PHE A 319 -7.38 -23.11 2.64
C PHE A 319 -5.89 -23.08 2.25
N THR A 320 -5.50 -23.88 1.27
CA THR A 320 -4.10 -23.99 0.79
C THR A 320 -3.83 -23.29 -0.54
N GLY A 321 -4.85 -22.74 -1.20
CA GLY A 321 -4.71 -22.07 -2.50
C GLY A 321 -3.85 -20.79 -2.44
N GLY A 322 -3.19 -20.46 -3.55
CA GLY A 322 -2.40 -19.22 -3.69
C GLY A 322 -1.15 -19.12 -2.80
N GLY A 323 -0.68 -20.24 -2.24
CA GLY A 323 0.44 -20.25 -1.29
C GLY A 323 0.06 -19.79 0.12
N ASN A 324 -1.22 -19.84 0.47
CA ASN A 324 -1.72 -19.45 1.79
C ASN A 324 -1.36 -20.50 2.85
N THR A 325 -0.22 -20.33 3.50
CA THR A 325 0.25 -21.23 4.58
C THR A 325 -0.33 -20.89 5.94
N GLU A 326 -0.87 -19.69 6.11
CA GLU A 326 -1.30 -19.17 7.41
C GLU A 326 -2.43 -19.99 8.03
N GLN A 327 -3.44 -20.36 7.24
CA GLN A 327 -4.56 -21.15 7.75
C GLN A 327 -4.10 -22.54 8.21
N THR A 328 -3.17 -23.15 7.47
CA THR A 328 -2.58 -24.44 7.82
C THR A 328 -1.79 -24.37 9.12
N ILE A 329 -0.86 -23.42 9.24
CA ILE A 329 -0.05 -23.23 10.46
C ILE A 329 -0.95 -23.05 11.69
N ARG A 330 -1.99 -22.20 11.57
CA ARG A 330 -2.94 -21.98 12.67
C ARG A 330 -3.72 -23.23 13.02
N ALA A 331 -4.26 -23.94 12.02
CA ALA A 331 -5.05 -25.15 12.22
C ALA A 331 -4.24 -26.25 12.91
N GLU A 332 -3.00 -26.46 12.48
CA GLU A 332 -2.08 -27.45 13.06
C GLU A 332 -1.74 -27.13 14.51
N LYS A 333 -1.38 -25.87 14.82
CA LYS A 333 -1.11 -25.44 16.20
C LYS A 333 -2.33 -25.63 17.10
N LEU A 334 -3.51 -25.24 16.64
CA LEU A 334 -4.75 -25.44 17.40
C LEU A 334 -5.09 -26.92 17.60
N ALA A 335 -4.78 -27.77 16.63
CA ALA A 335 -4.99 -29.21 16.75
C ALA A 335 -4.00 -29.88 17.71
N GLN A 336 -2.74 -29.44 17.75
CA GLN A 336 -1.77 -29.87 18.75
C GLN A 336 -2.21 -29.52 20.18
N LEU A 337 -2.90 -28.39 20.32
CA LEU A 337 -3.53 -27.98 21.58
C LEU A 337 -4.86 -28.70 21.85
N GLY A 338 -5.38 -29.51 20.92
CA GLY A 338 -6.64 -30.23 21.07
C GLY A 338 -7.89 -29.33 21.01
N VAL A 339 -7.77 -28.14 20.43
CA VAL A 339 -8.87 -27.17 20.24
C VAL A 339 -9.73 -27.57 19.03
N VAL A 340 -9.09 -27.99 17.94
CA VAL A 340 -9.76 -28.34 16.68
C VAL A 340 -9.22 -29.66 16.11
N GLY A 341 -10.03 -30.37 15.34
CA GLY A 341 -9.54 -31.41 14.43
C GLY A 341 -9.28 -30.82 13.04
N VAL A 342 -8.16 -31.18 12.41
CA VAL A 342 -7.89 -30.78 11.02
C VAL A 342 -8.46 -31.81 10.06
N LEU A 343 -9.14 -31.34 9.01
CA LEU A 343 -9.55 -32.14 7.85
C LEU A 343 -8.42 -32.11 6.83
N SER A 344 -7.72 -33.23 6.69
CA SER A 344 -6.46 -33.33 5.92
C SER A 344 -6.60 -34.04 4.57
N GLU A 345 -7.77 -34.62 4.25
CA GLU A 345 -8.00 -35.26 2.96
C GLU A 345 -8.24 -34.23 1.84
N SER A 346 -7.54 -34.41 0.72
CA SER A 346 -7.73 -33.64 -0.51
C SER A 346 -7.76 -34.60 -1.72
N PRO A 347 -8.88 -34.72 -2.45
CA PRO A 347 -10.16 -34.03 -2.25
C PRO A 347 -10.90 -34.53 -1.01
N LEU A 348 -11.69 -33.66 -0.39
CA LEU A 348 -12.47 -33.99 0.81
C LEU A 348 -13.64 -34.91 0.44
N ARG A 349 -13.70 -36.10 1.05
CA ARG A 349 -14.73 -37.11 0.74
C ARG A 349 -15.87 -37.11 1.78
N PRO A 350 -17.14 -37.28 1.36
CA PRO A 350 -18.28 -37.27 2.28
C PRO A 350 -18.22 -38.33 3.38
N GLY A 351 -17.77 -39.55 3.05
CA GLY A 351 -17.63 -40.64 4.01
C GLY A 351 -16.61 -40.32 5.11
N TYR A 352 -15.43 -39.84 4.72
CA TYR A 352 -14.42 -39.35 5.66
C TYR A 352 -14.98 -38.24 6.55
N LEU A 353 -15.64 -37.22 5.98
CA LEU A 353 -16.20 -36.14 6.78
C LEU A 353 -17.26 -36.65 7.77
N ALA A 354 -18.16 -37.56 7.35
CA ALA A 354 -19.17 -38.15 8.22
C ALA A 354 -18.54 -38.92 9.39
N GLU A 355 -17.50 -39.74 9.14
CA GLU A 355 -16.76 -40.46 10.19
C GLU A 355 -16.14 -39.50 11.21
N ARG A 356 -15.51 -38.42 10.73
CA ARG A 356 -14.91 -37.39 11.59
C ARG A 356 -15.96 -36.65 12.40
N MET A 357 -17.13 -36.36 11.83
CA MET A 357 -18.26 -35.77 12.55
C MET A 357 -18.77 -36.69 13.67
N ILE A 358 -18.94 -37.99 13.38
CA ILE A 358 -19.34 -39.00 14.37
C ILE A 358 -18.34 -39.05 15.53
N GLN A 359 -17.05 -39.10 15.22
CA GLN A 359 -15.99 -39.14 16.22
C GLN A 359 -16.01 -37.89 17.11
N ALA A 360 -16.13 -36.69 16.52
CA ALA A 360 -16.15 -35.43 17.25
C ALA A 360 -17.38 -35.29 18.15
N LEU A 361 -18.57 -35.72 17.68
CA LEU A 361 -19.80 -35.67 18.48
C LEU A 361 -19.75 -36.62 19.68
N ARG A 362 -19.14 -37.80 19.54
CA ARG A 362 -19.00 -38.80 20.62
C ARG A 362 -17.94 -38.44 21.67
N THR A 363 -16.91 -37.69 21.29
CA THR A 363 -15.79 -37.36 22.18
C THR A 363 -16.21 -36.27 23.18
N PRO A 364 -16.04 -36.42 24.51
CA PRO A 364 -16.31 -35.35 25.48
C PRO A 364 -15.50 -34.08 25.19
N SER A 365 -16.05 -32.89 25.45
CA SER A 365 -15.32 -31.64 25.18
C SER A 365 -14.12 -31.46 26.12
N SER A 366 -12.93 -31.24 25.57
CA SER A 366 -11.69 -30.91 26.29
C SER A 366 -11.42 -29.40 26.38
N ALA A 367 -12.32 -28.56 25.86
CA ALA A 367 -12.10 -27.14 25.59
C ALA A 367 -11.75 -26.26 26.82
N HIS A 368 -11.92 -26.76 28.05
CA HIS A 368 -11.72 -25.98 29.28
C HIS A 368 -10.26 -25.85 29.75
N ARG A 369 -9.25 -26.35 29.03
CA ARG A 369 -7.87 -26.45 29.55
C ARG A 369 -6.86 -25.42 29.01
N LEU A 370 -7.23 -24.55 28.08
CA LEU A 370 -6.29 -23.59 27.48
C LEU A 370 -6.69 -22.16 27.80
N SER A 371 -5.90 -21.51 28.65
CA SER A 371 -6.00 -20.07 28.90
C SER A 371 -5.08 -19.35 27.92
N LEU A 372 -5.56 -19.09 26.70
CA LEU A 372 -4.92 -18.17 25.75
C LEU A 372 -5.46 -16.75 25.96
N ASP A 373 -4.64 -15.75 25.64
CA ASP A 373 -4.98 -14.35 25.76
C ASP A 373 -5.91 -13.88 24.63
N HIS A 374 -7.17 -13.60 24.96
CA HIS A 374 -8.21 -13.17 24.02
C HIS A 374 -8.64 -11.71 24.23
N ASP A 375 -7.97 -10.96 25.10
CA ASP A 375 -8.28 -9.56 25.39
C ASP A 375 -7.61 -8.59 24.39
N GLY A 376 -7.34 -9.05 23.16
CA GLY A 376 -6.60 -8.34 22.13
C GLY A 376 -7.08 -6.92 21.88
N ALA A 377 -8.40 -6.72 21.77
CA ALA A 377 -8.99 -5.41 21.53
C ALA A 377 -8.77 -4.46 22.73
N LYS A 378 -9.00 -4.92 23.96
CA LYS A 378 -8.84 -4.13 25.19
C LYS A 378 -7.38 -3.76 25.46
N LYS A 379 -6.47 -4.72 25.28
CA LYS A 379 -5.02 -4.48 25.42
C LYS A 379 -4.49 -3.57 24.32
N THR A 380 -5.04 -3.67 23.11
CA THR A 380 -4.76 -2.70 22.04
C THR A 380 -5.14 -1.29 22.46
N ALA A 381 -6.37 -1.07 22.92
CA ALA A 381 -6.82 0.25 23.40
C ALA A 381 -5.91 0.80 24.51
N THR A 382 -5.54 -0.04 25.48
CA THR A 382 -4.60 0.33 26.56
C THR A 382 -3.23 0.75 26.00
N CYS A 383 -2.67 0.00 25.06
CA CYS A 383 -1.39 0.33 24.44
C CYS A 383 -1.44 1.68 23.70
N LEU A 384 -2.54 1.95 23.00
CA LEU A 384 -2.74 3.22 22.29
C LEU A 384 -2.91 4.39 23.26
N GLU A 385 -3.56 4.16 24.41
CA GLU A 385 -3.70 5.18 25.45
C GLU A 385 -2.37 5.56 26.08
N GLU A 386 -1.55 4.56 26.41
CA GLU A 386 -0.18 4.75 26.90
C GLU A 386 0.66 5.50 25.87
N LEU A 387 0.60 5.09 24.60
CA LEU A 387 1.36 5.72 23.52
C LEU A 387 0.99 7.19 23.36
N ALA A 388 -0.31 7.52 23.32
CA ALA A 388 -0.77 8.90 23.21
C ALA A 388 -0.55 9.74 24.49
N ALA A 389 -0.36 9.11 25.65
CA ALA A 389 -0.02 9.81 26.89
C ALA A 389 1.46 10.24 26.94
N ARG A 390 2.34 9.53 26.22
CA ARG A 390 3.76 9.90 26.07
C ARG A 390 3.81 11.17 25.21
N LYS A 391 3.96 12.35 25.85
CA LYS A 391 4.00 13.68 25.20
C LYS A 391 5.16 13.91 24.20
N LYS A 392 5.90 12.86 23.81
CA LYS A 392 6.92 12.88 22.76
C LYS A 392 6.80 11.59 21.93
N PRO A 393 6.80 11.67 20.60
CA PRO A 393 6.99 10.48 19.76
C PRO A 393 8.29 9.78 20.18
N VAL A 394 8.23 8.47 20.36
CA VAL A 394 9.37 7.65 20.85
C VAL A 394 10.44 7.52 19.76
N SER A 395 10.12 7.79 18.49
CA SER A 395 11.09 7.83 17.41
C SER A 395 11.93 9.13 17.44
N ASN A 396 12.94 9.14 18.30
CA ASN A 396 14.17 9.91 18.06
C ASN A 396 15.08 9.21 17.04
N HIS A 397 14.56 8.22 16.30
CA HIS A 397 15.25 7.56 15.19
C HIS A 397 15.28 8.47 13.98
N LEU A 398 16.03 9.56 14.15
CA LEU A 398 16.52 10.40 13.08
C LEU A 398 17.19 9.48 12.06
N VAL A 399 16.62 9.43 10.86
CA VAL A 399 17.44 9.71 9.69
C VAL A 399 18.25 10.96 10.07
N PRO A 400 19.59 10.94 10.02
CA PRO A 400 20.35 12.17 10.20
C PRO A 400 19.73 13.24 9.29
N GLY A 401 19.11 14.28 9.89
CA GLY A 401 18.62 15.44 9.14
C GLY A 401 17.11 15.64 8.93
N SER A 402 16.16 14.95 9.58
CA SER A 402 14.74 15.32 9.37
C SER A 402 14.35 16.61 10.11
N PHE A 403 14.22 17.71 9.37
CA PHE A 403 13.99 19.06 9.87
C PHE A 403 12.62 19.65 9.50
N SER A 404 12.16 20.52 10.41
CA SER A 404 10.84 21.13 10.47
C SER A 404 10.67 22.22 9.40
N LEU A 405 9.83 21.98 8.40
CA LEU A 405 9.34 23.04 7.52
C LEU A 405 8.30 23.92 8.25
N LEU A 406 8.49 25.24 8.22
CA LEU A 406 7.64 26.22 8.89
C LEU A 406 6.22 26.22 8.29
N ASN A 407 5.22 25.87 9.10
CA ASN A 407 3.80 25.97 8.73
C ASN A 407 3.34 27.45 8.79
N GLY A 408 3.46 28.18 7.68
CA GLY A 408 2.75 29.45 7.49
C GLY A 408 1.27 29.23 7.18
N LYS A 409 0.36 29.79 7.99
CA LYS A 409 -1.11 29.71 7.79
C LYS A 409 -1.65 30.73 6.76
N HIS A 410 -0.83 31.67 6.29
CA HIS A 410 -1.21 32.65 5.27
C HIS A 410 -0.56 32.32 3.93
N ARG A 411 -1.35 32.36 2.85
CA ARG A 411 -0.81 32.23 1.50
C ARG A 411 -0.04 33.48 1.10
N THR A 412 1.08 33.29 0.42
CA THR A 412 1.84 34.37 -0.21
C THR A 412 1.11 34.91 -1.45
N ALA A 413 1.58 36.05 -1.98
CA ALA A 413 1.05 36.62 -3.21
C ALA A 413 1.15 35.64 -4.39
N TRP A 414 2.32 35.08 -4.65
CA TRP A 414 2.51 34.09 -5.72
C TRP A 414 1.64 32.84 -5.56
N GLN A 415 1.41 32.34 -4.33
CA GLN A 415 0.53 31.19 -4.10
C GLN A 415 -0.91 31.49 -4.48
N THR A 416 -1.35 32.72 -4.23
CA THR A 416 -2.70 33.18 -4.57
C THR A 416 -2.86 33.30 -6.09
N GLU A 417 -1.88 33.90 -6.78
CA GLU A 417 -1.87 34.01 -8.24
C GLU A 417 -1.84 32.63 -8.92
N LEU A 418 -0.95 31.73 -8.48
CA LEU A 418 -0.84 30.38 -9.04
C LEU A 418 -2.15 29.61 -8.86
N ARG A 419 -2.75 29.65 -7.66
CA ARG A 419 -3.99 28.92 -7.44
C ARG A 419 -5.14 29.45 -8.29
N GLY A 420 -5.26 30.77 -8.44
CA GLY A 420 -6.26 31.36 -9.33
C GLY A 420 -6.10 30.86 -10.76
N SER A 421 -4.87 30.79 -11.27
CA SER A 421 -4.60 30.25 -12.61
C SER A 421 -4.91 28.75 -12.71
N LEU A 422 -4.59 27.95 -11.69
CA LEU A 422 -4.87 26.52 -11.68
C LEU A 422 -6.37 26.21 -11.60
N GLU A 423 -7.16 27.03 -10.90
CA GLU A 423 -8.62 26.93 -10.85
C GLU A 423 -9.24 27.19 -12.22
N LEU A 424 -8.68 28.14 -13.00
CA LEU A 424 -9.08 28.40 -14.38
C LEU A 424 -8.71 27.25 -15.33
N ILE A 425 -7.47 26.75 -15.28
CA ILE A 425 -7.05 25.56 -16.04
C ILE A 425 -7.97 24.37 -15.74
N GLN A 426 -8.34 24.19 -14.48
CA GLN A 426 -9.28 23.16 -14.06
C GLN A 426 -10.67 23.37 -14.65
N ALA A 427 -11.18 24.60 -14.66
CA ALA A 427 -12.49 24.93 -15.23
C ALA A 427 -12.55 24.72 -16.74
N GLU A 428 -11.46 24.99 -17.47
CA GLU A 428 -11.36 24.74 -18.91
C GLU A 428 -11.10 23.28 -19.27
N GLY A 429 -10.74 22.44 -18.28
CA GLY A 429 -10.40 21.04 -18.52
C GLY A 429 -9.09 20.85 -19.30
N LYS A 430 -8.24 21.87 -19.41
CA LYS A 430 -6.94 21.77 -20.07
C LYS A 430 -6.01 20.87 -19.25
N GLU A 431 -5.56 19.75 -19.81
CA GLU A 431 -4.54 18.91 -19.18
C GLU A 431 -3.15 19.53 -19.36
N VAL A 432 -2.34 19.56 -18.30
CA VAL A 432 -0.95 20.02 -18.36
C VAL A 432 -0.02 18.97 -17.76
N ARG A 433 1.01 18.58 -18.50
CA ARG A 433 2.00 17.58 -18.09
C ARG A 433 3.22 18.30 -17.50
N ILE A 434 3.64 17.91 -16.30
CA ILE A 434 4.79 18.47 -15.61
C ILE A 434 5.77 17.35 -15.27
N PHE A 435 7.04 17.54 -15.55
CA PHE A 435 8.10 16.68 -15.01
C PHE A 435 9.15 17.52 -14.27
N PHE A 436 9.73 16.94 -13.24
CA PHE A 436 10.86 17.52 -12.52
C PHE A 436 12.13 16.75 -12.88
N ARG A 437 13.23 17.46 -13.09
CA ARG A 437 14.55 16.87 -13.30
C ARG A 437 15.52 17.49 -12.32
N ASP A 438 16.20 16.68 -11.53
CA ASP A 438 17.29 17.11 -10.67
C ASP A 438 18.60 16.60 -11.25
N ASP A 439 19.50 17.55 -11.54
CA ASP A 439 20.78 17.27 -12.18
C ASP A 439 21.89 17.02 -11.13
N ASP A 440 23.01 16.46 -11.59
CA ASP A 440 24.22 16.23 -10.81
C ASP A 440 24.11 15.17 -9.69
N ILE A 441 23.36 14.08 -9.89
CA ILE A 441 23.32 12.98 -8.91
C ILE A 441 24.60 12.16 -8.98
N ASP A 442 25.37 12.09 -7.90
CA ASP A 442 26.62 11.32 -7.80
C ASP A 442 26.71 10.46 -6.53
N GLU A 443 27.15 11.03 -5.40
CA GLU A 443 27.33 10.36 -4.11
C GLU A 443 26.13 10.55 -3.16
N ASP A 444 26.18 9.95 -1.98
CA ASP A 444 25.08 10.01 -1.00
C ASP A 444 25.14 11.35 -0.26
N GLU A 445 24.31 12.31 -0.67
CA GLU A 445 24.24 13.66 -0.10
C GLU A 445 22.94 13.91 0.68
N GLU A 446 23.03 14.62 1.81
CA GLU A 446 21.86 14.94 2.65
C GLU A 446 20.81 15.78 1.91
N SER A 447 21.24 16.70 1.03
CA SER A 447 20.38 17.52 0.18
C SER A 447 19.55 16.69 -0.81
N LEU A 448 20.15 15.66 -1.41
CA LEU A 448 19.46 14.71 -2.29
C LEU A 448 18.40 13.92 -1.52
N LEU A 449 18.76 13.39 -0.35
CA LEU A 449 17.83 12.65 0.49
C LEU A 449 16.63 13.54 0.88
N ARG A 450 16.90 14.80 1.25
CA ARG A 450 15.85 15.78 1.56
C ARG A 450 14.95 16.06 0.36
N LEU A 451 15.49 16.14 -0.85
CA LEU A 451 14.71 16.33 -2.06
C LEU A 451 13.82 15.12 -2.34
N LEU A 452 14.37 13.91 -2.27
CA LEU A 452 13.62 12.67 -2.47
C LEU A 452 12.47 12.55 -1.48
N ASP A 453 12.73 12.85 -0.20
CA ASP A 453 11.75 12.81 0.86
C ASP A 453 10.61 13.82 0.63
N LEU A 454 10.94 15.02 0.14
CA LEU A 454 9.96 16.02 -0.24
C LEU A 454 9.07 15.52 -1.40
N PHE A 455 9.65 15.00 -2.48
CA PHE A 455 8.88 14.47 -3.61
C PHE A 455 7.99 13.28 -3.22
N LEU A 456 8.48 12.40 -2.35
CA LEU A 456 7.71 11.29 -1.77
C LEU A 456 6.53 11.78 -0.92
N ALA A 457 6.74 12.78 -0.05
CA ALA A 457 5.66 13.43 0.71
C ALA A 457 4.59 14.05 -0.21
N HIS A 458 5.03 14.49 -1.39
CA HIS A 458 4.15 15.01 -2.40
C HIS A 458 3.57 13.94 -3.34
N GLY A 459 4.04 12.69 -3.31
CA GLY A 459 3.65 11.68 -4.29
C GLY A 459 3.87 12.15 -5.74
N ALA A 460 4.86 13.02 -5.96
CA ALA A 460 5.24 13.52 -7.27
C ALA A 460 6.48 12.75 -7.75
N PRO A 461 6.52 12.32 -9.03
CA PRO A 461 7.72 11.73 -9.61
C PRO A 461 8.85 12.75 -9.78
N LEU A 462 10.08 12.26 -9.74
CA LEU A 462 11.31 13.02 -9.93
C LEU A 462 12.26 12.27 -10.87
N ASN A 463 12.77 12.96 -11.89
CA ASN A 463 13.84 12.42 -12.74
C ASN A 463 15.19 12.81 -12.14
N LEU A 464 16.04 11.82 -11.93
CA LEU A 464 17.37 11.93 -11.34
C LEU A 464 18.41 11.77 -12.43
N ALA A 465 19.08 12.85 -12.81
CA ALA A 465 20.13 12.82 -13.81
C ALA A 465 21.47 12.41 -13.15
N ILE A 466 21.84 11.15 -13.34
CA ILE A 466 22.93 10.50 -12.62
C ILE A 466 24.24 10.60 -13.40
N ILE A 467 25.29 11.11 -12.74
CA ILE A 467 26.67 11.10 -13.24
C ILE A 467 27.24 9.70 -13.03
N PRO A 468 27.31 8.84 -14.06
CA PRO A 468 27.56 7.42 -13.84
C PRO A 468 28.92 7.17 -13.19
N ASN A 469 29.98 7.87 -13.59
CA ASN A 469 31.33 7.65 -13.06
C ASN A 469 31.45 7.95 -11.55
N LEU A 470 30.56 8.76 -10.99
CA LEU A 470 30.60 9.15 -9.58
C LEU A 470 29.55 8.40 -8.73
N LEU A 471 28.71 7.57 -9.36
CA LEU A 471 27.66 6.83 -8.67
C LEU A 471 28.24 5.84 -7.67
N SER A 472 27.91 6.00 -6.39
CA SER A 472 28.33 5.09 -5.31
C SER A 472 27.34 3.93 -5.09
N ASP A 473 27.82 2.79 -4.57
CA ASP A 473 26.94 1.67 -4.19
C ASP A 473 25.92 2.05 -3.09
N ALA A 474 26.27 3.02 -2.23
CA ALA A 474 25.37 3.54 -1.21
C ALA A 474 24.20 4.29 -1.85
N THR A 475 24.49 5.18 -2.80
CA THR A 475 23.49 5.91 -3.60
C THR A 475 22.59 4.92 -4.36
N VAL A 476 23.16 3.90 -5.00
CA VAL A 476 22.38 2.86 -5.69
C VAL A 476 21.38 2.20 -4.76
N ARG A 477 21.82 1.76 -3.57
CA ARG A 477 20.93 1.17 -2.56
C ARG A 477 19.83 2.14 -2.12
N GLN A 478 20.17 3.40 -1.84
CA GLN A 478 19.20 4.43 -1.41
C GLN A 478 18.10 4.67 -2.45
N LEU A 479 18.47 4.78 -3.73
CA LEU A 479 17.53 5.01 -4.83
C LEU A 479 16.65 3.77 -5.07
N LEU A 480 17.26 2.57 -5.07
CA LEU A 480 16.52 1.32 -5.22
C LEU A 480 15.51 1.09 -4.08
N MET A 481 15.86 1.48 -2.85
CA MET A 481 14.95 1.38 -1.70
C MET A 481 13.73 2.29 -1.84
N ARG A 482 13.89 3.54 -2.30
CA ARG A 482 12.77 4.48 -2.47
C ARG A 482 11.85 4.09 -3.62
N GLU A 483 12.43 3.63 -4.72
CA GLU A 483 11.66 3.13 -5.87
C GLU A 483 10.85 1.86 -5.53
N LEU A 484 11.26 1.08 -4.53
CA LEU A 484 10.46 -0.04 -4.00
C LEU A 484 9.18 0.41 -3.27
N TRP A 485 9.12 1.67 -2.82
CA TRP A 485 8.00 2.20 -2.06
C TRP A 485 6.94 2.78 -2.98
N ILE A 486 7.36 3.53 -4.00
CA ILE A 486 6.46 4.09 -5.00
C ILE A 486 7.06 3.75 -6.38
N PRO A 487 6.66 2.62 -6.98
CA PRO A 487 7.12 2.26 -8.30
C PRO A 487 6.81 3.38 -9.30
N GLU A 488 7.75 3.63 -10.20
CA GLU A 488 7.70 4.67 -11.22
C GLU A 488 7.71 6.11 -10.66
N SER A 489 8.11 6.29 -9.39
CA SER A 489 8.31 7.62 -8.81
C SER A 489 9.66 8.22 -9.15
N LEU A 490 10.68 7.41 -9.44
CA LEU A 490 12.01 7.89 -9.82
C LEU A 490 12.33 7.56 -11.27
N GLY A 491 12.59 8.60 -12.07
CA GLY A 491 13.18 8.45 -13.39
C GLY A 491 14.70 8.41 -13.29
N LEU A 492 15.31 7.22 -13.35
CA LEU A 492 16.77 7.06 -13.28
C LEU A 492 17.37 7.22 -14.68
N ILE A 493 18.02 8.35 -14.95
CA ILE A 493 18.50 8.74 -16.29
C ILE A 493 19.99 9.09 -16.27
N GLN A 494 20.63 9.09 -17.45
CA GLN A 494 22.05 9.36 -17.56
C GLN A 494 22.35 10.86 -17.67
N HIS A 495 23.26 11.36 -16.82
CA HIS A 495 23.83 12.69 -16.90
C HIS A 495 25.30 12.64 -17.32
N GLY A 496 25.54 12.67 -18.63
CA GLY A 496 26.88 12.57 -19.20
C GLY A 496 27.65 11.32 -18.76
N TRP A 497 28.94 11.48 -18.47
CA TRP A 497 29.79 10.42 -17.90
C TRP A 497 30.46 10.86 -16.60
N ARG A 498 31.19 11.97 -16.62
CA ARG A 498 31.98 12.50 -15.48
C ARG A 498 31.63 13.93 -15.12
N HIS A 499 30.76 14.58 -15.88
CA HIS A 499 30.48 16.01 -15.76
C HIS A 499 31.77 16.87 -15.86
N THR A 500 32.68 16.47 -16.77
CA THR A 500 33.97 17.14 -16.97
C THR A 500 33.94 18.10 -18.16
N ASN A 501 34.49 19.32 -18.00
CA ASN A 501 34.62 20.24 -19.13
C ASN A 501 35.81 19.85 -19.99
N HIS A 502 35.57 19.67 -21.29
CA HIS A 502 36.62 19.38 -22.27
C HIS A 502 36.92 20.53 -23.22
N GLU A 503 36.17 21.64 -23.14
CA GLU A 503 36.41 22.80 -23.99
C GLU A 503 37.54 23.68 -23.41
N PRO A 504 38.61 23.95 -24.18
CA PRO A 504 39.72 24.79 -23.74
C PRO A 504 39.33 26.27 -23.67
N ALA A 505 38.29 26.67 -24.41
CA ALA A 505 37.73 28.01 -24.43
C ALA A 505 36.22 27.97 -24.65
N GLY A 506 35.53 29.05 -24.28
CA GLY A 506 34.08 29.17 -24.47
C GLY A 506 33.25 28.55 -23.35
N ARG A 507 32.05 28.07 -23.68
CA ARG A 507 31.12 27.52 -22.70
C ARG A 507 31.49 26.08 -22.36
N LYS A 508 31.41 25.74 -21.06
CA LYS A 508 31.66 24.39 -20.57
C LYS A 508 30.78 23.37 -21.32
N CYS A 509 31.41 22.28 -21.78
CA CYS A 509 30.77 21.18 -22.49
C CYS A 509 31.56 19.88 -22.27
N GLU A 510 30.87 18.79 -21.93
CA GLU A 510 31.50 17.47 -21.84
C GLU A 510 31.60 16.80 -23.22
N PHE A 511 30.57 16.97 -24.05
CA PHE A 511 30.47 16.37 -25.39
C PHE A 511 30.51 17.46 -26.47
N GLY A 512 31.54 18.32 -26.42
CA GLY A 512 31.71 19.45 -27.32
C GLY A 512 32.65 19.17 -28.51
N ILE A 513 33.04 20.23 -29.22
CA ILE A 513 33.87 20.14 -30.44
C ILE A 513 35.28 19.63 -30.15
N SER A 514 35.76 19.78 -28.92
CA SER A 514 37.11 19.39 -28.50
C SER A 514 37.25 17.89 -28.23
N ARG A 515 36.18 17.11 -28.43
CA ARG A 515 36.12 15.66 -28.21
C ARG A 515 35.91 14.93 -29.52
N SER A 516 36.64 13.84 -29.74
CA SER A 516 36.41 12.98 -30.90
C SER A 516 35.07 12.23 -30.78
N LEU A 517 34.47 11.83 -31.91
CA LEU A 517 33.23 11.06 -31.90
C LEU A 517 33.39 9.73 -31.14
N ALA A 518 34.54 9.08 -31.30
CA ALA A 518 34.86 7.84 -30.60
C ALA A 518 34.90 8.03 -29.07
N ASP A 519 35.49 9.13 -28.59
CA ASP A 519 35.54 9.42 -27.16
C ASP A 519 34.15 9.76 -26.60
N LYS A 520 33.29 10.43 -27.38
CA LYS A 520 31.89 10.71 -27.00
C LYS A 520 31.11 9.40 -26.89
N PHE A 521 31.21 8.54 -27.91
CA PHE A 521 30.57 7.22 -27.94
C PHE A 521 30.98 6.38 -26.74
N HIS A 522 32.28 6.27 -26.49
CA HIS A 522 32.84 5.43 -25.44
C HIS A 522 32.35 5.84 -24.04
N ASP A 523 32.38 7.14 -23.73
CA ASP A 523 31.96 7.65 -22.42
C ASP A 523 30.44 7.52 -22.22
N ILE A 524 29.64 7.82 -23.24
CA ILE A 524 28.18 7.66 -23.17
C ILE A 524 27.80 6.18 -23.00
N ALA A 525 28.39 5.28 -23.80
CA ALA A 525 28.13 3.85 -23.74
C ALA A 525 28.52 3.25 -22.39
N ARG A 526 29.70 3.62 -21.86
CA ARG A 526 30.15 3.18 -20.55
C ARG A 526 29.22 3.66 -19.43
N GLY A 527 28.73 4.89 -19.53
CA GLY A 527 27.72 5.42 -18.62
C GLY A 527 26.44 4.58 -18.64
N LYS A 528 25.93 4.26 -19.83
CA LYS A 528 24.72 3.46 -20.02
C LYS A 528 24.88 2.07 -19.41
N ILE A 529 25.98 1.37 -19.71
CA ILE A 529 26.28 0.03 -19.18
C ILE A 529 26.31 0.07 -17.64
N ARG A 530 26.98 1.05 -17.04
CA ARG A 530 27.06 1.17 -15.58
C ARG A 530 25.69 1.36 -14.93
N LEU A 531 24.81 2.15 -15.55
CA LEU A 531 23.46 2.38 -15.03
C LEU A 531 22.55 1.15 -15.24
N GLU A 532 22.70 0.44 -16.35
CA GLU A 532 22.03 -0.84 -16.60
C GLU A 532 22.45 -1.90 -15.58
N GLU A 533 23.74 -1.99 -15.24
CA GLU A 533 24.25 -2.88 -14.20
C GLU A 533 23.73 -2.50 -12.81
N ALA A 534 23.70 -1.20 -12.48
CA ALA A 534 23.30 -0.71 -11.17
C ALA A 534 21.78 -0.82 -10.91
N PHE A 535 20.96 -0.55 -11.93
CA PHE A 535 19.52 -0.39 -11.75
C PHE A 535 18.67 -1.38 -12.56
N GLY A 536 19.29 -2.15 -13.47
CA GLY A 536 18.60 -3.10 -14.34
C GLY A 536 17.44 -2.44 -15.09
N PRO A 537 16.22 -3.03 -15.06
CA PRO A 537 15.06 -2.51 -15.79
C PRO A 537 14.51 -1.18 -15.23
N ARG A 538 15.06 -0.66 -14.13
CA ARG A 538 14.65 0.62 -13.54
C ARG A 538 15.39 1.81 -14.15
N PHE A 539 16.57 1.58 -14.73
CA PHE A 539 17.21 2.59 -15.57
C PHE A 539 16.36 2.81 -16.81
N TYR A 540 16.07 4.07 -17.14
CA TYR A 540 15.44 4.43 -18.39
C TYR A 540 16.49 5.05 -19.32
N PRO A 541 16.64 4.59 -20.58
CA PRO A 541 17.59 5.13 -21.53
C PRO A 541 17.25 6.57 -21.97
N ALA A 542 17.33 7.52 -21.05
CA ALA A 542 17.24 8.94 -21.31
C ALA A 542 18.58 9.61 -20.99
N PHE A 543 18.98 10.55 -21.83
CA PHE A 543 20.25 11.25 -21.72
C PHE A 543 20.05 12.74 -21.49
N THR A 544 20.76 13.27 -20.50
CA THR A 544 20.85 14.71 -20.22
C THR A 544 22.32 15.11 -20.30
N PRO A 545 22.70 16.06 -21.19
CA PRO A 545 24.09 16.50 -21.26
C PRO A 545 24.44 17.46 -20.12
N PRO A 546 25.63 17.36 -19.51
CA PRO A 546 26.18 18.36 -18.60
C PRO A 546 26.04 19.79 -19.14
N TRP A 547 25.66 20.72 -18.27
CA TRP A 547 25.39 22.12 -18.62
C TRP A 547 24.34 22.32 -19.72
N ASN A 548 23.50 21.32 -20.00
CA ASN A 548 22.52 21.30 -21.08
C ASN A 548 23.15 21.52 -22.47
N ARG A 549 24.38 21.03 -22.69
CA ARG A 549 25.15 21.26 -23.93
C ARG A 549 25.84 20.02 -24.47
N CYS A 550 25.66 19.78 -25.77
CA CYS A 550 26.47 18.86 -26.58
C CYS A 550 26.44 19.33 -28.05
N THR A 551 27.32 18.79 -28.88
CA THR A 551 27.32 19.03 -30.33
C THR A 551 26.41 18.06 -31.07
N GLN A 552 26.03 18.40 -32.31
CA GLN A 552 25.06 17.64 -33.12
C GLN A 552 25.49 16.19 -33.42
N ASP A 553 26.79 15.95 -33.58
CA ASP A 553 27.35 14.60 -33.74
C ASP A 553 27.10 13.69 -32.53
N THR A 554 26.85 14.27 -31.35
CA THR A 554 26.44 13.52 -30.15
C THR A 554 25.06 12.89 -30.33
N PHE A 555 24.16 13.49 -31.10
CA PHE A 555 22.83 12.94 -31.34
C PHE A 555 22.89 11.60 -32.08
N GLY A 556 23.78 11.48 -33.07
CA GLY A 556 24.03 10.21 -33.77
C GLY A 556 24.52 9.11 -32.83
N VAL A 557 25.36 9.47 -31.85
CA VAL A 557 25.82 8.55 -30.80
C VAL A 557 24.67 8.09 -29.90
N LEU A 558 23.80 9.01 -29.48
CA LEU A 558 22.63 8.67 -28.64
C LEU A 558 21.68 7.73 -29.36
N ASP A 559 21.45 7.97 -30.66
CA ASP A 559 20.68 7.08 -31.51
C ASP A 559 21.31 5.70 -31.57
N GLU A 560 22.59 5.61 -31.93
CA GLU A 560 23.29 4.33 -32.08
C GLU A 560 23.24 3.49 -30.79
N LEU A 561 23.37 4.15 -29.63
CA LEU A 561 23.31 3.52 -28.31
C LEU A 561 21.89 3.21 -27.82
N GLY A 562 20.86 3.59 -28.57
CA GLY A 562 19.47 3.27 -28.27
C GLY A 562 18.91 4.06 -27.09
N PHE A 563 19.30 5.32 -26.91
CA PHE A 563 18.56 6.22 -26.03
C PHE A 563 17.18 6.52 -26.62
N MET A 564 16.18 6.65 -25.74
CA MET A 564 14.78 6.88 -26.07
C MET A 564 14.39 8.35 -25.88
N VAL A 565 15.04 9.05 -24.95
CA VAL A 565 14.79 10.46 -24.66
C VAL A 565 16.09 11.24 -24.57
N PHE A 566 16.11 12.43 -25.15
CA PHE A 566 17.13 13.44 -24.94
C PHE A 566 16.50 14.62 -24.19
N SER A 567 17.04 14.96 -23.02
CA SER A 567 16.52 16.04 -22.19
C SER A 567 17.58 17.10 -21.97
N LYS A 568 17.30 18.33 -22.42
CA LYS A 568 18.13 19.52 -22.20
C LYS A 568 17.25 20.73 -21.91
N ASP A 569 17.83 21.88 -21.63
CA ASP A 569 17.07 23.12 -21.61
C ASP A 569 16.46 23.41 -22.99
N GLN A 570 15.23 23.91 -22.98
CA GLN A 570 14.50 24.26 -24.19
C GLN A 570 15.31 25.27 -25.00
N GLY A 571 15.68 24.85 -26.21
CA GLY A 571 16.41 25.68 -27.17
C GLY A 571 15.46 26.43 -28.10
N LYS A 572 16.04 27.20 -29.03
CA LYS A 572 15.26 27.82 -30.12
C LYS A 572 14.81 26.81 -31.17
N GLU A 573 15.59 25.75 -31.36
CA GLU A 573 15.36 24.71 -32.36
C GLU A 573 15.25 23.36 -31.65
N SER A 574 14.29 22.55 -32.11
CA SER A 574 14.11 21.16 -31.74
C SER A 574 15.14 20.27 -32.44
N VAL A 575 15.56 19.22 -31.76
CA VAL A 575 16.35 18.14 -32.32
C VAL A 575 15.41 17.20 -33.07
N GLU A 576 15.58 17.11 -34.38
CA GLU A 576 14.75 16.31 -35.28
C GLU A 576 15.58 15.25 -36.03
N GLY A 577 14.91 14.25 -36.60
CA GLY A 577 15.55 13.23 -37.45
C GLY A 577 16.27 12.11 -36.69
N HIS A 578 16.00 11.99 -35.39
CA HIS A 578 16.58 10.97 -34.50
C HIS A 578 15.49 10.03 -33.96
N ARG A 579 15.88 8.84 -33.50
CA ARG A 579 14.95 7.85 -32.93
C ARG A 579 14.48 8.22 -31.53
N PHE A 580 15.30 8.95 -30.78
CA PHE A 580 14.92 9.48 -29.48
C PHE A 580 13.99 10.69 -29.61
N GLN A 581 13.21 10.95 -28.56
CA GLN A 581 12.39 12.15 -28.43
C GLN A 581 13.12 13.23 -27.63
N GLU A 582 13.04 14.49 -28.07
CA GLU A 582 13.46 15.62 -27.25
C GLU A 582 12.36 15.96 -26.23
N ILE A 583 12.68 15.88 -24.93
CA ILE A 583 11.79 16.33 -23.84
C ILE A 583 12.57 17.29 -22.94
N SER A 584 12.30 18.58 -23.10
CA SER A 584 13.15 19.65 -22.57
C SER A 584 12.64 20.31 -21.29
N THR A 585 13.58 20.75 -20.45
CA THR A 585 13.31 21.62 -19.31
C THR A 585 12.99 23.02 -19.80
N THR A 586 11.90 23.61 -19.31
CA THR A 586 11.38 24.92 -19.73
C THR A 586 11.50 25.97 -18.63
N LEU A 587 11.76 25.54 -17.39
CA LEU A 587 11.90 26.39 -16.22
C LEU A 587 13.04 25.90 -15.32
N ASP A 588 14.05 26.73 -15.11
CA ASP A 588 15.11 26.52 -14.10
C ASP A 588 14.74 27.32 -12.84
N LEU A 589 14.83 26.71 -11.65
CA LEU A 589 14.62 27.43 -10.39
C LEU A 589 15.79 28.34 -10.02
N TYR A 590 16.96 28.17 -10.63
CA TYR A 590 18.17 28.91 -10.34
C TYR A 590 18.54 29.86 -11.49
N ARG A 591 19.26 30.92 -11.13
CA ARG A 591 20.05 31.73 -12.05
C ARG A 591 21.51 31.49 -11.74
N TRP A 592 22.32 31.40 -12.81
CA TRP A 592 23.74 31.06 -12.73
C TRP A 592 24.68 32.24 -12.94
N LYS A 593 24.17 33.37 -13.46
CA LYS A 593 24.97 34.58 -13.69
C LYS A 593 25.34 35.21 -12.34
N GLY A 594 26.63 35.13 -11.99
CA GLY A 594 27.14 35.61 -10.70
C GLY A 594 27.14 34.57 -9.58
N GLY A 595 26.92 33.28 -9.91
CA GLY A 595 26.77 32.19 -8.94
C GLY A 595 25.35 31.64 -8.93
N ALA A 596 25.16 30.48 -8.30
CA ALA A 596 23.84 29.86 -8.15
C ALA A 596 22.99 30.68 -7.18
N THR A 597 21.89 31.26 -7.67
CA THR A 597 20.93 32.01 -6.87
C THR A 597 19.51 31.56 -7.21
N LEU A 598 18.73 31.17 -6.19
CA LEU A 598 17.32 30.84 -6.35
C LEU A 598 16.58 32.04 -6.98
N GLN A 599 15.78 31.79 -8.01
CA GLN A 599 14.93 32.80 -8.60
C GLN A 599 13.84 33.23 -7.61
N PRO A 600 13.51 34.54 -7.54
CA PRO A 600 12.43 35.00 -6.67
C PRO A 600 11.13 34.27 -6.98
N PRO A 601 10.42 33.71 -5.96
CA PRO A 601 9.19 32.95 -6.16
C PRO A 601 8.17 33.64 -7.07
N ASP A 602 7.98 34.96 -6.92
CA ASP A 602 7.02 35.72 -7.75
C ASP A 602 7.39 35.74 -9.24
N ILE A 603 8.69 35.70 -9.58
CA ILE A 603 9.16 35.66 -10.97
C ILE A 603 8.97 34.25 -11.52
N THR A 604 9.46 33.24 -10.79
CA THR A 604 9.35 31.83 -11.19
C THR A 604 7.88 31.42 -11.39
N THR A 605 7.00 31.81 -10.47
CA THR A 605 5.58 31.50 -10.56
C THR A 605 4.91 32.21 -11.72
N LYS A 606 5.27 33.46 -12.03
CA LYS A 606 4.73 34.15 -13.23
C LYS A 606 5.13 33.45 -14.52
N THR A 607 6.38 33.03 -14.64
CA THR A 607 6.83 32.23 -15.79
C THR A 607 6.08 30.90 -15.87
N LEU A 608 5.93 30.21 -14.74
CA LEU A 608 5.15 28.96 -14.69
C LEU A 608 3.70 29.16 -15.10
N ILE A 609 3.03 30.22 -14.62
CA ILE A 609 1.66 30.55 -15.01
C ILE A 609 1.57 30.77 -16.52
N SER A 610 2.49 31.53 -17.14
CA SER A 610 2.53 31.68 -18.61
C SER A 610 2.63 30.32 -19.31
N GLN A 611 3.55 29.47 -18.85
CA GLN A 611 3.77 28.15 -19.43
C GLN A 611 2.57 27.21 -19.25
N LEU A 612 1.82 27.29 -18.14
CA LEU A 612 0.58 26.51 -17.95
C LEU A 612 -0.45 26.81 -19.05
N TRP A 613 -0.47 28.02 -19.60
CA TRP A 613 -1.37 28.43 -20.67
C TRP A 613 -0.80 28.14 -22.06
N GLU A 614 0.50 28.32 -22.27
CA GLU A 614 1.15 28.22 -23.58
C GLU A 614 1.57 26.80 -23.96
N LEU A 615 1.90 25.96 -22.99
CA LEU A 615 2.50 24.65 -23.20
C LEU A 615 1.59 23.52 -22.71
N ASP A 616 1.73 22.35 -23.34
CA ASP A 616 1.14 21.10 -22.85
C ASP A 616 2.09 20.35 -21.91
N THR A 617 3.39 20.64 -22.00
CA THR A 617 4.45 19.97 -21.23
C THR A 617 5.41 21.02 -20.67
N ILE A 618 5.67 20.93 -19.37
CA ILE A 618 6.55 21.82 -18.61
C ILE A 618 7.60 20.98 -17.89
N GLY A 619 8.88 21.29 -18.11
CA GLY A 619 9.99 20.65 -17.41
C GLY A 619 10.61 21.60 -16.41
N ILE A 620 10.60 21.25 -15.13
CA ILE A 620 11.17 22.07 -14.06
C ILE A 620 12.51 21.48 -13.63
N LEU A 621 13.58 22.25 -13.79
CA LEU A 621 14.95 21.88 -13.46
C LEU A 621 15.29 22.26 -12.01
N LEU A 622 15.88 21.31 -11.29
CA LEU A 622 16.29 21.37 -9.90
C LEU A 622 17.78 21.08 -9.76
N HIS A 623 18.37 21.58 -8.67
CA HIS A 623 19.78 21.39 -8.34
C HIS A 623 19.96 21.23 -6.83
N HIS A 624 19.70 20.04 -6.29
CA HIS A 624 19.74 19.75 -4.85
C HIS A 624 21.02 20.26 -4.15
N LYS A 625 22.18 20.20 -4.83
CA LYS A 625 23.48 20.63 -4.29
C LYS A 625 23.57 22.10 -3.88
N VAL A 626 22.75 22.95 -4.50
CA VAL A 626 22.73 24.40 -4.21
C VAL A 626 21.45 24.84 -3.51
N MET A 627 20.55 23.90 -3.19
CA MET A 627 19.29 24.19 -2.51
C MET A 627 19.46 24.42 -1.01
N ASP A 628 19.06 25.61 -0.57
CA ASP A 628 18.96 25.98 0.84
C ASP A 628 17.53 25.76 1.38
N ASP A 629 17.32 26.08 2.67
CA ASP A 629 16.00 25.97 3.31
C ASP A 629 14.93 26.81 2.61
N THR A 630 15.31 27.93 2.03
CA THR A 630 14.40 28.80 1.27
C THR A 630 13.90 28.09 0.01
N ALA A 631 14.82 27.47 -0.74
CA ALA A 631 14.50 26.70 -1.95
C ALA A 631 13.62 25.49 -1.65
N PHE A 632 13.94 24.71 -0.62
CA PHE A 632 13.11 23.58 -0.19
C PHE A 632 11.72 24.02 0.27
N THR A 633 11.62 25.13 1.00
CA THR A 633 10.33 25.68 1.44
C THR A 633 9.48 26.13 0.25
N PHE A 634 10.08 26.81 -0.71
CA PHE A 634 9.40 27.21 -1.93
C PHE A 634 8.92 26.01 -2.74
N LEU A 635 9.77 24.98 -2.90
CA LEU A 635 9.43 23.77 -3.64
C LEU A 635 8.30 22.95 -2.98
N ASP A 636 8.31 22.79 -1.65
CA ASP A 636 7.19 22.18 -0.88
C ASP A 636 5.88 22.90 -1.17
N GLN A 637 5.90 24.22 -1.10
CA GLN A 637 4.74 25.06 -1.37
C GLN A 637 4.28 24.96 -2.83
N LEU A 638 5.21 24.94 -3.79
CA LEU A 638 4.90 24.83 -5.21
C LEU A 638 4.27 23.47 -5.53
N LEU A 639 4.89 22.37 -5.09
CA LEU A 639 4.35 21.01 -5.23
C LEU A 639 2.98 20.88 -4.56
N LYS A 640 2.78 21.54 -3.41
CA LYS A 640 1.48 21.60 -2.76
C LYS A 640 0.46 22.24 -3.68
N GLU A 641 0.70 23.43 -4.20
CA GLU A 641 -0.25 24.16 -5.06
C GLU A 641 -0.58 23.37 -6.34
N LEU A 642 0.44 22.89 -7.07
CA LEU A 642 0.24 22.17 -8.33
C LEU A 642 -0.62 20.91 -8.16
N ARG A 643 -0.41 20.13 -7.09
CA ARG A 643 -1.20 18.92 -6.80
C ARG A 643 -2.67 19.16 -6.53
N HIS A 644 -3.08 20.37 -6.15
CA HIS A 644 -4.50 20.63 -5.92
C HIS A 644 -5.31 20.65 -7.21
N CYS A 645 -4.66 20.84 -8.36
CA CYS A 645 -5.29 20.86 -9.67
C CYS A 645 -5.26 19.46 -10.28
N PRO A 646 -6.39 18.75 -10.43
CA PRO A 646 -6.40 17.40 -11.00
C PRO A 646 -6.01 17.35 -12.48
N GLN A 647 -5.96 18.49 -13.17
CA GLN A 647 -5.55 18.64 -14.57
C GLN A 647 -4.03 18.68 -14.73
N VAL A 648 -3.30 18.94 -13.64
CA VAL A 648 -1.85 18.83 -13.62
C VAL A 648 -1.47 17.35 -13.45
N ARG A 649 -0.79 16.79 -14.44
CA ARG A 649 -0.25 15.42 -14.43
C ARG A 649 1.24 15.47 -14.22
N PHE A 650 1.74 14.74 -13.22
CA PHE A 650 3.19 14.62 -13.03
C PHE A 650 3.73 13.37 -13.71
N HIS A 651 4.90 13.49 -14.33
CA HIS A 651 5.51 12.41 -15.10
C HIS A 651 7.00 12.24 -14.81
N THR A 652 7.48 11.00 -14.90
CA THR A 652 8.87 10.73 -15.27
C THR A 652 9.03 10.87 -16.79
N LEU A 653 10.25 11.07 -17.29
CA LEU A 653 10.54 11.11 -18.73
C LEU A 653 10.06 9.86 -19.45
N LYS A 654 10.15 8.68 -18.79
CA LYS A 654 9.63 7.42 -19.30
C LYS A 654 8.12 7.48 -19.53
N THR A 655 7.35 7.80 -18.48
CA THR A 655 5.89 7.83 -18.57
C THR A 655 5.39 8.88 -19.55
N LEU A 656 6.10 10.01 -19.64
CA LEU A 656 5.78 11.09 -20.57
C LEU A 656 6.03 10.68 -22.02
N SER A 657 7.19 10.09 -22.31
CA SER A 657 7.53 9.61 -23.65
C SER A 657 6.54 8.55 -24.14
N GLN A 658 6.18 7.59 -23.29
CA GLN A 658 5.18 6.57 -23.62
C GLN A 658 3.80 7.16 -23.90
N GLN A 659 3.39 8.19 -23.16
CA GLN A 659 2.12 8.87 -23.38
C GLN A 659 2.12 9.65 -24.71
N ILE A 660 3.23 10.32 -25.04
CA ILE A 660 3.39 11.04 -26.31
C ILE A 660 3.32 10.06 -27.49
N GLU A 661 4.02 8.93 -27.42
CA GLU A 661 3.97 7.87 -28.44
C GLU A 661 2.56 7.33 -28.63
N ALA A 662 1.85 7.03 -27.53
CA ALA A 662 0.49 6.52 -27.58
C ALA A 662 -0.47 7.53 -28.23
N ALA A 663 -0.32 8.82 -27.93
CA ALA A 663 -1.12 9.88 -28.55
C ALA A 663 -0.85 9.99 -30.05
N GLN A 664 0.41 9.94 -30.48
CA GLN A 664 0.79 9.97 -31.89
C GLN A 664 0.27 8.75 -32.66
N ALA A 665 0.38 7.55 -32.09
CA ALA A 665 -0.14 6.32 -32.69
C ALA A 665 -1.67 6.34 -32.83
N ALA A 666 -2.38 6.86 -31.82
CA ALA A 666 -3.82 7.05 -31.88
C ALA A 666 -4.22 8.02 -33.01
N SER A 667 -3.54 9.17 -33.12
CA SER A 667 -3.81 10.13 -34.20
C SER A 667 -3.56 9.56 -35.60
N GLN A 668 -2.55 8.69 -35.77
CA GLN A 668 -2.27 8.01 -37.03
C GLN A 668 -3.25 6.87 -37.37
N SER A 669 -3.99 6.36 -36.39
CA SER A 669 -4.99 5.29 -36.59
C SER A 669 -6.35 5.81 -37.08
N TYR A 670 -6.56 7.13 -37.01
CA TYR A 670 -7.79 7.82 -37.45
C TYR A 670 -7.63 8.60 -38.76
N THR A 671 -6.44 8.52 -39.37
CA THR A 671 -6.12 9.03 -40.72
C THR A 671 -5.87 7.86 -41.65
#